data_AF-A0A921LRK6-F1
#
_entry.id   AF-A0A921LRK6-F1
#
_cell.length_a   1.000
_cell.length_b   1.000
_cell.length_c   1.000
_cell.angle_alpha   90.00
_cell.angle_beta   90.00
_cell.angle_gamma   90.00
#
_symmetry.space_group_name_H-M   'P 1'
#
loop_
_entity.id
_entity.type
_entity.pdbx_description
1 polymer ?
#
loop_
_entity_poly.entity_id
_entity_poly.type
_entity_poly.pdbx_seq_one_letter_code
_entity_poly.pdbx_strand_id
1 'polypeptide(L)'
;GSARAVVVAVGDHTLFGSMASAVSEEAVETNFTKGINAVSWVLIRFMLVMVPLVFMINGLTKGDWLQAFLFAISIAVGLTPEMLPMIVTTCLAKGAVSMSKKKTIVKNLNSIQNFGAFDILCTDKTGTLTQDRVVLEYHLNVNGEEDNRVLRHAYLNSYFQTGYKNLMDMAIIQKTEEAEAADPSLVDLSEHYVKVDEIPFDFTRRRLTTVVQDKSGKTQMVTKGAVEEMLGICAFAERDGAVCPLTREVRAQIFQTVEDLNEKGFRVLAIAQKNNPSPVGAFGVKDECDMVLIGYLAFLDPPKESTAAAIQALKDHGVTTKILTGDNDKVARTICKQVGLQVRNMLLGPDLENMSDAALAEAAEETDVFAKLTPDQKARVVSVLREKGHTVGFMGDGINDAAAMKAADIGISVDTAVDVAKESADIILLEKDLMVLEQGIVEGRKTYANMIKYIKMTASSNFGNMFSVLAASALLPFLPMMSVHLILLNLIYDLSCTTIPWDNVDEEYVASPRKWDAGSVGSFMIWLGPTSSIFDFVTYIFMYFVFCPFFVSHGVLFHDLTAHYSGAELLQMQAAYIGMFQAGWFVESMWSQTLVIHMIRTPKLPFLQSHASAPVTLLTLTGITVLTIIPFTPFGAMLGFVALPAAYFLYLIPCILLYMALATSLKKAYVRCYGKLL
;
A
#
# COMPACT_ATOMS: atom_id res chain seq x y z
N GLY A 1 42.98 5.20 16.50
CA GLY A 1 43.46 6.14 17.54
C GLY A 1 42.69 5.91 18.84
N SER A 2 43.04 6.63 19.90
CA SER A 2 42.29 6.65 21.17
C SER A 2 41.98 8.11 21.56
N ALA A 3 40.84 8.34 22.18
CA ALA A 3 40.39 9.65 22.62
C ALA A 3 39.68 9.56 23.97
N ARG A 4 39.72 10.65 24.74
CA ARG A 4 38.86 10.88 25.92
C ARG A 4 37.86 11.96 25.56
N ALA A 5 36.58 11.67 25.75
CA ALA A 5 35.48 12.59 25.50
C ALA A 5 34.57 12.64 26.73
N VAL A 6 33.87 13.77 26.89
CA VAL A 6 32.82 13.93 27.90
C VAL A 6 31.49 13.51 27.27
N VAL A 7 30.77 12.63 27.94
CA VAL A 7 29.42 12.23 27.51
C VAL A 7 28.48 13.41 27.74
N VAL A 8 27.93 13.97 26.66
CA VAL A 8 27.01 15.12 26.70
C VAL A 8 25.53 14.72 26.72
N ALA A 9 25.22 13.50 26.28
CA ALA A 9 23.88 12.95 26.27
C ALA A 9 23.94 11.41 26.36
N VAL A 10 22.92 10.80 26.96
CA VAL A 10 22.76 9.34 27.11
C VAL A 10 21.32 8.93 26.80
N GLY A 11 21.13 7.70 26.33
CA GLY A 11 19.80 7.15 26.00
C GLY A 11 19.05 8.02 24.98
N ASP A 12 17.78 8.31 25.29
CA ASP A 12 16.85 9.04 24.42
C ASP A 12 17.25 10.50 24.16
N HIS A 13 18.09 11.10 25.02
CA HIS A 13 18.58 12.47 24.84
C HIS A 13 19.73 12.56 23.84
N THR A 14 20.25 11.44 23.35
CA THR A 14 21.23 11.43 22.26
C THR A 14 20.53 11.76 20.94
N LEU A 15 21.29 12.22 19.93
CA LEU A 15 20.73 12.46 18.60
C LEU A 15 20.04 11.20 18.05
N PHE A 16 20.69 10.05 18.21
CA PHE A 16 20.12 8.75 17.82
C PHE A 16 18.88 8.38 18.63
N GLY A 17 18.92 8.58 19.96
CA GLY A 17 17.79 8.33 20.86
C GLY A 17 16.57 9.22 20.56
N SER A 18 16.79 10.48 20.19
CA SER A 18 15.71 11.39 19.80
C SER A 18 15.04 10.96 18.48
N MET A 19 15.83 10.46 17.52
CA MET A 19 15.29 9.88 16.28
C MET A 19 14.53 8.57 16.55
N ALA A 20 15.08 7.69 17.40
CA ALA A 20 14.46 6.41 17.74
C ALA A 20 13.16 6.55 18.57
N SER A 21 13.10 7.56 19.46
CA SER A 21 11.89 7.87 20.24
C SER A 21 10.78 8.46 19.37
N ALA A 22 11.11 9.34 18.42
CA ALA A 22 10.17 9.78 17.39
C ALA A 22 9.62 8.60 16.57
N VAL A 23 10.43 7.58 16.34
CA VAL A 23 10.02 6.32 15.69
C VAL A 23 9.18 5.41 16.61
N SER A 24 9.17 5.62 17.93
CA SER A 24 8.40 4.80 18.91
C SER A 24 6.95 5.26 19.19
N GLU A 25 6.53 6.46 18.78
CA GLU A 25 5.12 6.90 18.92
C GLU A 25 4.12 5.97 18.16
N GLU A 26 2.88 5.84 18.65
CA GLU A 26 1.88 4.96 18.01
C GLU A 26 1.58 5.34 16.56
N ALA A 27 1.47 4.34 15.69
CA ALA A 27 1.12 4.52 14.29
C ALA A 27 -0.29 5.12 14.16
N VAL A 28 -0.45 6.05 13.21
CA VAL A 28 -1.73 6.70 12.93
C VAL A 28 -2.77 5.65 12.51
N GLU A 29 -4.00 5.75 13.03
CA GLU A 29 -5.09 4.87 12.61
C GLU A 29 -5.26 4.89 11.09
N THR A 30 -5.17 3.70 10.47
CA THR A 30 -5.36 3.51 9.03
C THR A 30 -6.74 3.98 8.57
N ASN A 31 -6.84 4.41 7.31
CA ASN A 31 -8.12 4.78 6.70
C ASN A 31 -9.12 3.62 6.74
N PHE A 32 -8.62 2.40 6.72
CA PHE A 32 -9.40 1.18 6.88
C PHE A 32 -10.08 1.05 8.24
N THR A 33 -9.34 1.21 9.35
CA THR A 33 -9.89 1.13 10.71
C THR A 33 -11.00 2.15 10.93
N LYS A 34 -10.76 3.40 10.50
CA LYS A 34 -11.76 4.48 10.51
C LYS A 34 -12.98 4.11 9.67
N GLY A 35 -12.75 3.52 8.51
CA GLY A 35 -13.77 3.08 7.57
C GLY A 35 -14.71 2.01 8.12
N ILE A 36 -14.16 0.96 8.74
CA ILE A 36 -14.97 -0.10 9.38
C ILE A 36 -15.83 0.50 10.50
N ASN A 37 -15.23 1.32 11.37
CA ASN A 37 -15.96 1.93 12.47
C ASN A 37 -17.14 2.77 11.98
N ALA A 38 -16.96 3.52 10.88
CA ALA A 38 -18.04 4.28 10.26
C ALA A 38 -19.18 3.37 9.75
N VAL A 39 -18.86 2.27 9.07
CA VAL A 39 -19.88 1.31 8.58
C VAL A 39 -20.62 0.64 9.75
N SER A 40 -19.91 0.19 10.77
CA SER A 40 -20.50 -0.40 11.98
C SER A 40 -21.49 0.56 12.64
N TRP A 41 -21.16 1.85 12.73
CA TRP A 41 -22.06 2.87 13.28
C TRP A 41 -23.31 3.11 12.43
N VAL A 42 -23.20 3.04 11.09
CA VAL A 42 -24.38 3.12 10.20
C VAL A 42 -25.35 1.97 10.49
N LEU A 43 -24.83 0.75 10.59
CA LEU A 43 -25.63 -0.45 10.86
C LEU A 43 -26.25 -0.41 12.27
N ILE A 44 -25.50 0.01 13.29
CA ILE A 44 -26.01 0.14 14.67
C ILE A 44 -27.14 1.17 14.74
N ARG A 45 -26.98 2.35 14.13
CA ARG A 45 -28.04 3.39 14.11
C ARG A 45 -29.31 2.86 13.46
N PHE A 46 -29.17 2.12 12.37
CA PHE A 46 -30.29 1.50 11.68
C PHE A 46 -31.00 0.44 12.54
N MET A 47 -30.26 -0.44 13.22
CA MET A 47 -30.81 -1.43 14.15
C MET A 47 -31.56 -0.79 15.31
N LEU A 48 -31.00 0.27 15.92
CA LEU A 48 -31.62 0.99 17.03
C LEU A 48 -32.97 1.62 16.68
N VAL A 49 -33.21 1.96 15.42
CA VAL A 49 -34.50 2.50 14.95
C VAL A 49 -35.47 1.39 14.61
N MET A 50 -35.01 0.39 13.85
CA MET A 50 -35.91 -0.57 13.21
C MET A 50 -36.32 -1.71 14.14
N VAL A 51 -35.45 -2.18 15.04
CA VAL A 51 -35.78 -3.27 15.97
C VAL A 51 -36.94 -2.86 16.91
N PRO A 52 -36.92 -1.68 17.56
CA PRO A 52 -38.05 -1.22 18.37
C PRO A 52 -39.33 -1.04 17.55
N LEU A 53 -39.21 -0.56 16.31
CA LEU A 53 -40.34 -0.33 15.44
C LEU A 53 -41.02 -1.64 15.02
N VAL A 54 -40.24 -2.67 14.67
CA VAL A 54 -40.76 -4.02 14.39
C VAL A 54 -41.35 -4.66 15.65
N PHE A 55 -40.73 -4.48 16.82
CA PHE A 55 -41.26 -4.96 18.10
C PHE A 55 -42.63 -4.37 18.40
N MET A 56 -42.76 -3.04 18.31
CA MET A 56 -44.02 -2.34 18.57
C MET A 56 -45.11 -2.72 17.57
N ILE A 57 -44.79 -2.80 16.28
CA ILE A 57 -45.75 -3.21 15.25
C ILE A 57 -46.24 -4.62 15.51
N ASN A 58 -45.34 -5.58 15.75
CA ASN A 58 -45.74 -6.96 16.01
C ASN A 58 -46.52 -7.11 17.33
N GLY A 59 -46.11 -6.43 18.40
CA GLY A 59 -46.83 -6.44 19.67
C GLY A 59 -48.25 -5.89 19.56
N LEU A 60 -48.43 -4.80 18.82
CA LEU A 60 -49.74 -4.16 18.62
C LEU A 60 -50.64 -4.92 17.63
N THR A 61 -50.08 -5.46 16.55
CA THR A 61 -50.86 -6.14 15.50
C THR A 61 -51.23 -7.58 15.86
N LYS A 62 -50.33 -8.32 16.53
CA LYS A 62 -50.48 -9.76 16.79
C LYS A 62 -50.85 -10.08 18.24
N GLY A 63 -50.70 -9.14 19.17
CA GLY A 63 -51.06 -9.29 20.58
C GLY A 63 -50.13 -10.18 21.41
N ASP A 64 -49.24 -10.96 20.78
CA ASP A 64 -48.24 -11.79 21.46
C ASP A 64 -46.92 -11.01 21.63
N TRP A 65 -46.81 -10.34 22.79
CA TRP A 65 -45.64 -9.55 23.15
C TRP A 65 -44.37 -10.38 23.34
N LEU A 66 -44.49 -11.65 23.74
CA LEU A 66 -43.34 -12.53 23.93
C LEU A 66 -42.75 -12.94 22.58
N GLN A 67 -43.60 -13.37 21.65
CA GLN A 67 -43.16 -13.70 20.29
C GLN A 67 -42.65 -12.47 19.54
N ALA A 68 -43.29 -11.31 19.71
CA ALA A 68 -42.80 -10.05 19.16
C ALA A 68 -41.40 -9.70 19.71
N PHE A 69 -41.16 -9.91 21.01
CA PHE A 69 -39.86 -9.67 21.65
C PHE A 69 -38.78 -10.64 21.13
N LEU A 70 -39.08 -11.94 21.09
CA LEU A 70 -38.16 -12.95 20.57
C LEU A 70 -37.82 -12.69 19.09
N PHE A 71 -38.81 -12.29 18.30
CA PHE A 71 -38.62 -11.93 16.90
C PHE A 71 -37.75 -10.68 16.73
N ALA A 72 -38.00 -9.63 17.53
CA ALA A 72 -37.19 -8.42 17.53
C ALA A 72 -35.72 -8.69 17.88
N ILE A 73 -35.46 -9.55 18.87
CA ILE A 73 -34.09 -9.98 19.21
C ILE A 73 -33.46 -10.74 18.03
N SER A 74 -34.19 -11.68 17.40
CA SER A 74 -33.65 -12.45 16.28
C SER A 74 -33.32 -11.58 15.07
N ILE A 75 -34.11 -10.53 14.83
CA ILE A 75 -33.79 -9.51 13.84
C ILE A 75 -32.52 -8.77 14.23
N ALA A 76 -32.40 -8.30 15.47
CA ALA A 76 -31.19 -7.60 15.94
C ALA A 76 -29.92 -8.44 15.76
N VAL A 77 -29.98 -9.73 16.12
CA VAL A 77 -28.89 -10.68 15.91
C VAL A 77 -28.61 -10.89 14.42
N GLY A 78 -29.65 -11.16 13.62
CA GLY A 78 -29.51 -11.42 12.18
C GLY A 78 -29.00 -10.23 11.35
N LEU A 79 -29.11 -9.01 11.88
CA LEU A 79 -28.63 -7.80 11.21
C LEU A 79 -27.22 -7.40 11.62
N THR A 80 -26.77 -7.89 12.78
CA THR A 80 -25.43 -7.64 13.25
C THR A 80 -24.48 -8.33 12.27
N PRO A 81 -23.53 -7.60 11.67
CA PRO A 81 -22.61 -8.17 10.69
C PRO A 81 -21.51 -8.97 11.41
N GLU A 82 -21.88 -10.06 12.08
CA GLU A 82 -21.00 -10.86 12.94
C GLU A 82 -19.77 -11.39 12.17
N MET A 83 -19.95 -11.69 10.89
CA MET A 83 -18.90 -12.20 10.01
C MET A 83 -18.00 -11.12 9.42
N LEU A 84 -18.30 -9.84 9.62
CA LEU A 84 -17.51 -8.74 9.05
C LEU A 84 -16.04 -8.76 9.52
N PRO A 85 -15.72 -8.85 10.83
CA PRO A 85 -14.33 -8.91 11.28
C PRO A 85 -13.60 -10.15 10.75
N MET A 86 -14.30 -11.29 10.65
CA MET A 86 -13.71 -12.54 10.18
C MET A 86 -13.39 -12.50 8.68
N ILE A 87 -14.32 -12.03 7.84
CA ILE A 87 -14.11 -11.92 6.40
C ILE A 87 -13.06 -10.87 6.06
N VAL A 88 -13.05 -9.74 6.78
CA VAL A 88 -11.99 -8.74 6.70
C VAL A 88 -10.63 -9.39 6.99
N THR A 89 -10.49 -10.05 8.13
CA THR A 89 -9.22 -10.68 8.54
C THR A 89 -8.77 -11.72 7.53
N THR A 90 -9.71 -12.51 7.00
CA THR A 90 -9.43 -13.53 5.98
C THR A 90 -8.98 -12.90 4.66
N CYS A 91 -9.61 -11.80 4.23
CA CYS A 91 -9.16 -11.03 3.06
C CYS A 91 -7.73 -10.54 3.25
N LEU A 92 -7.44 -9.89 4.38
CA LEU A 92 -6.11 -9.35 4.68
C LEU A 92 -5.06 -10.47 4.76
N ALA A 93 -5.36 -11.58 5.44
CA ALA A 93 -4.46 -12.73 5.54
C ALA A 93 -4.19 -13.37 4.17
N LYS A 94 -5.22 -13.60 3.36
CA LYS A 94 -5.08 -14.12 1.99
C LYS A 94 -4.28 -13.14 1.11
N GLY A 95 -4.50 -11.84 1.28
CA GLY A 95 -3.75 -10.77 0.61
C GLY A 95 -2.27 -10.83 0.96
N ALA A 96 -1.93 -10.88 2.24
CA ALA A 96 -0.56 -11.00 2.74
C ALA A 96 0.15 -12.25 2.20
N VAL A 97 -0.53 -13.40 2.19
CA VAL A 97 0.02 -14.64 1.60
C VAL A 97 0.26 -14.50 0.09
N SER A 98 -0.65 -13.85 -0.63
CA SER A 98 -0.51 -13.63 -2.07
C SER A 98 0.63 -12.66 -2.39
N MET A 99 0.79 -11.60 -1.59
CA MET A 99 1.90 -10.65 -1.67
C MET A 99 3.25 -11.30 -1.35
N SER A 100 3.31 -12.15 -0.32
CA SER A 100 4.54 -12.85 0.07
C SER A 100 5.07 -13.75 -1.06
N LYS A 101 4.18 -14.43 -1.79
CA LYS A 101 4.54 -15.20 -3.00
C LYS A 101 5.12 -14.33 -4.11
N LYS A 102 4.79 -13.03 -4.12
CA LYS A 102 5.36 -12.02 -5.01
C LYS A 102 6.42 -11.17 -4.29
N LYS A 103 7.14 -11.74 -3.31
CA LYS A 103 8.28 -11.12 -2.64
C LYS A 103 7.97 -9.81 -1.88
N THR A 104 6.71 -9.61 -1.51
CA THR A 104 6.25 -8.48 -0.70
C THR A 104 5.73 -8.98 0.64
N ILE A 105 6.44 -8.70 1.73
CA ILE A 105 6.07 -9.10 3.09
C ILE A 105 5.30 -7.99 3.78
N VAL A 106 4.19 -8.36 4.42
CA VAL A 106 3.34 -7.43 5.17
C VAL A 106 3.62 -7.61 6.66
N LYS A 107 4.12 -6.56 7.33
CA LYS A 107 4.25 -6.54 8.80
C LYS A 107 2.93 -6.21 9.48
N ASN A 108 2.18 -5.26 8.91
CA ASN A 108 0.89 -4.82 9.42
C ASN A 108 -0.22 -5.09 8.39
N LEU A 109 -1.13 -6.01 8.72
CA LEU A 109 -2.23 -6.41 7.83
C LEU A 109 -3.15 -5.24 7.47
N ASN A 110 -3.37 -4.30 8.39
CA ASN A 110 -4.25 -3.14 8.12
C ASN A 110 -3.66 -2.21 7.06
N SER A 111 -2.34 -2.22 6.90
CA SER A 111 -1.61 -1.40 5.94
C SER A 111 -1.74 -1.90 4.49
N ILE A 112 -2.26 -3.11 4.26
CA ILE A 112 -2.56 -3.65 2.91
C ILE A 112 -3.50 -2.73 2.12
N GLN A 113 -4.48 -2.12 2.81
CA GLN A 113 -5.43 -1.22 2.14
C GLN A 113 -4.74 0.07 1.71
N ASN A 114 -3.98 0.72 2.60
CA ASN A 114 -3.20 1.91 2.26
C ASN A 114 -2.19 1.61 1.15
N PHE A 115 -1.55 0.43 1.19
CA PHE A 115 -0.63 -0.04 0.16
C PHE A 115 -1.29 -0.21 -1.21
N GLY A 116 -2.55 -0.65 -1.28
CA GLY A 116 -3.31 -0.68 -2.54
C GLY A 116 -3.84 0.70 -2.98
N ALA A 117 -4.04 1.61 -2.02
CA ALA A 117 -4.74 2.87 -2.24
C ALA A 117 -3.82 4.08 -2.51
N PHE A 118 -2.52 3.98 -2.21
CA PHE A 118 -1.61 5.12 -2.38
C PHE A 118 -1.51 5.55 -3.85
N ASP A 119 -1.50 6.87 -4.04
CA ASP A 119 -1.47 7.56 -5.33
C ASP A 119 -0.16 8.33 -5.53
N ILE A 120 0.62 8.55 -4.47
CA ILE A 120 1.96 9.13 -4.53
C ILE A 120 2.97 8.19 -3.88
N LEU A 121 4.06 7.90 -4.60
CA LEU A 121 5.24 7.22 -4.07
C LEU A 121 6.36 8.23 -3.89
N CYS A 122 6.71 8.55 -2.66
CA CYS A 122 7.95 9.22 -2.33
C CYS A 122 9.06 8.16 -2.18
N THR A 123 10.22 8.38 -2.80
CA THR A 123 11.34 7.44 -2.67
C THR A 123 12.68 8.14 -2.68
N ASP A 124 13.66 7.60 -1.95
CA ASP A 124 15.05 8.05 -2.08
C ASP A 124 15.65 7.55 -3.40
N LYS A 125 16.63 8.29 -3.91
CA LYS A 125 17.36 7.97 -5.13
C LYS A 125 18.32 6.80 -4.90
N THR A 126 19.14 6.89 -3.86
CA THR A 126 20.25 5.96 -3.62
C THR A 126 19.68 4.59 -3.28
N GLY A 127 20.12 3.58 -4.02
CA GLY A 127 19.73 2.21 -3.79
C GLY A 127 18.31 1.83 -4.20
N THR A 128 17.37 2.78 -4.31
CA THR A 128 16.05 2.48 -4.85
C THR A 128 16.03 2.60 -6.37
N LEU A 129 16.40 3.77 -6.92
CA LEU A 129 16.51 3.97 -8.37
C LEU A 129 17.82 3.42 -8.95
N THR A 130 18.87 3.46 -8.13
CA THR A 130 20.23 3.07 -8.49
C THR A 130 20.61 1.73 -7.87
N GLN A 131 21.68 1.11 -8.39
CA GLN A 131 22.13 -0.22 -7.94
C GLN A 131 22.79 -0.21 -6.55
N ASP A 132 22.92 0.95 -5.89
CA ASP A 132 23.68 1.11 -4.65
C ASP A 132 25.14 0.65 -4.79
N ARG A 133 25.65 0.72 -6.03
CA ARG A 133 26.98 0.27 -6.40
C ARG A 133 27.68 1.43 -7.07
N VAL A 134 28.58 2.05 -6.32
CA VAL A 134 29.43 3.10 -6.86
C VAL A 134 30.51 2.46 -7.75
N VAL A 135 30.60 2.91 -8.99
CA VAL A 135 31.63 2.49 -9.95
C VAL A 135 32.51 3.69 -10.27
N LEU A 136 33.83 3.50 -10.30
CA LEU A 136 34.75 4.51 -10.82
C LEU A 136 34.78 4.39 -12.35
N GLU A 137 34.17 5.36 -13.03
CA GLU A 137 34.07 5.37 -14.49
C GLU A 137 35.32 5.96 -15.11
N TYR A 138 35.75 7.14 -14.65
CA TYR A 138 36.90 7.85 -15.21
C TYR A 138 37.89 8.29 -14.14
N HIS A 139 39.18 8.18 -14.47
CA HIS A 139 40.30 8.74 -13.70
C HIS A 139 41.06 9.73 -14.58
N LEU A 140 40.68 11.00 -14.51
CA LEU A 140 41.11 12.03 -15.45
C LEU A 140 42.24 12.88 -14.87
N ASN A 141 43.21 13.27 -15.70
CA ASN A 141 44.16 14.34 -15.37
C ASN A 141 43.47 15.71 -15.38
N VAL A 142 44.20 16.78 -15.06
CA VAL A 142 43.67 18.16 -15.04
C VAL A 142 43.15 18.62 -16.42
N ASN A 143 43.67 18.05 -17.51
CA ASN A 143 43.21 18.36 -18.87
C ASN A 143 41.91 17.60 -19.27
N GLY A 144 41.46 16.65 -18.46
CA GLY A 144 40.27 15.85 -18.73
C GLY A 144 40.53 14.57 -19.54
N GLU A 145 41.78 14.10 -19.61
CA GLU A 145 42.18 12.86 -20.30
C GLU A 145 42.43 11.75 -19.28
N GLU A 146 42.19 10.48 -19.64
CA GLU A 146 42.45 9.36 -18.71
C GLU A 146 43.94 9.22 -18.37
N ASP A 147 44.22 9.11 -17.07
CA ASP A 147 45.58 8.99 -16.55
C ASP A 147 45.65 7.99 -15.38
N ASN A 148 46.37 6.89 -15.58
CA ASN A 148 46.58 5.84 -14.57
C ASN A 148 47.37 6.36 -13.37
N ARG A 149 48.12 7.46 -13.49
CA ARG A 149 48.80 8.08 -12.37
C ARG A 149 47.80 8.64 -11.36
N VAL A 150 46.68 9.19 -11.82
CA VAL A 150 45.61 9.67 -10.93
C VAL A 150 45.02 8.49 -10.16
N LEU A 151 44.73 7.38 -10.86
CA LEU A 151 44.23 6.14 -10.27
C LEU A 151 45.20 5.58 -9.22
N ARG A 152 46.50 5.53 -9.53
CA ARG A 152 47.55 5.11 -8.60
C ARG A 152 47.53 5.91 -7.30
N HIS A 153 47.48 7.24 -7.36
CA HIS A 153 47.45 8.08 -6.15
C HIS A 153 46.12 7.90 -5.40
N ALA A 154 45.01 7.80 -6.11
CA ALA A 154 43.72 7.48 -5.52
C ALA A 154 43.73 6.15 -4.75
N TYR A 155 44.38 5.12 -5.30
CA TYR A 155 44.57 3.83 -4.65
C TYR A 155 45.39 3.96 -3.37
N LEU A 156 46.54 4.64 -3.42
CA LEU A 156 47.40 4.86 -2.24
C LEU A 156 46.62 5.52 -1.10
N ASN A 157 45.72 6.45 -1.42
CA ASN A 157 44.86 7.07 -0.41
C ASN A 157 43.75 6.15 0.10
N SER A 158 43.08 5.42 -0.79
CA SER A 158 41.90 4.60 -0.45
C SER A 158 42.24 3.27 0.21
N TYR A 159 43.37 2.67 -0.17
CA TYR A 159 43.83 1.38 0.35
C TYR A 159 44.46 1.52 1.74
N PHE A 160 45.33 2.52 1.93
CA PHE A 160 46.12 2.70 3.17
C PHE A 160 45.41 3.49 4.27
N GLN A 161 44.21 4.04 4.06
CA GLN A 161 43.46 4.66 5.16
C GLN A 161 43.12 3.65 6.27
N THR A 162 43.12 4.07 7.54
CA THR A 162 42.73 3.21 8.68
C THR A 162 41.24 3.32 9.03
N GLY A 163 40.53 4.28 8.44
CA GLY A 163 39.10 4.50 8.68
C GLY A 163 38.19 3.45 8.02
N TYR A 164 36.88 3.62 8.18
CA TYR A 164 35.89 2.82 7.47
C TYR A 164 35.97 3.10 5.96
N LYS A 165 36.21 2.05 5.17
CA LYS A 165 36.24 2.15 3.70
C LYS A 165 34.83 2.33 3.18
N ASN A 166 34.56 3.46 2.53
CA ASN A 166 33.27 3.74 1.92
C ASN A 166 33.16 3.07 0.53
N LEU A 167 31.98 3.14 -0.10
CA LEU A 167 31.74 2.56 -1.43
C LEU A 167 32.64 3.14 -2.53
N MET A 168 33.04 4.42 -2.44
CA MET A 168 33.95 5.05 -3.40
C MET A 168 35.37 4.50 -3.25
N ASP A 169 35.81 4.28 -2.02
CA ASP A 169 37.13 3.73 -1.72
C ASP A 169 37.25 2.31 -2.27
N MET A 170 36.21 1.50 -2.07
CA MET A 170 36.12 0.17 -2.65
C MET A 170 36.10 0.21 -4.18
N ALA A 171 35.39 1.17 -4.78
CA ALA A 171 35.35 1.34 -6.23
C ALA A 171 36.74 1.71 -6.81
N ILE A 172 37.52 2.56 -6.13
CA ILE A 172 38.89 2.90 -6.52
C ILE A 172 39.79 1.67 -6.43
N ILE A 173 39.70 0.90 -5.34
CA ILE A 173 40.52 -0.30 -5.13
C ILE A 173 40.23 -1.33 -6.22
N GLN A 174 38.95 -1.67 -6.42
CA GLN A 174 38.52 -2.62 -7.43
C GLN A 174 38.95 -2.18 -8.84
N LYS A 175 38.78 -0.90 -9.19
CA LYS A 175 39.19 -0.39 -10.52
C LYS A 175 40.70 -0.46 -10.71
N THR A 176 41.48 -0.22 -9.65
CA THR A 176 42.95 -0.36 -9.70
C THR A 176 43.36 -1.82 -9.91
N GLU A 177 42.75 -2.76 -9.20
CA GLU A 177 43.00 -4.20 -9.36
C GLU A 177 42.61 -4.70 -10.76
N GLU A 178 41.51 -4.18 -11.34
CA GLU A 178 41.13 -4.46 -12.73
C GLU A 178 42.14 -3.88 -13.73
N ALA A 179 42.65 -2.67 -13.49
CA ALA A 179 43.64 -1.99 -14.34
C ALA A 179 45.06 -2.56 -14.20
N GLU A 180 45.37 -3.21 -13.07
CA GLU A 180 46.66 -3.87 -12.79
C GLU A 180 47.00 -4.93 -13.85
N ALA A 181 45.99 -5.61 -14.39
CA ALA A 181 46.17 -6.58 -15.48
C ALA A 181 46.67 -5.95 -16.78
N ALA A 182 46.45 -4.64 -16.99
CA ALA A 182 46.80 -3.91 -18.20
C ALA A 182 48.01 -2.97 -18.04
N ASP A 183 48.28 -2.45 -16.84
CA ASP A 183 49.37 -1.51 -16.56
C ASP A 183 50.31 -2.03 -15.45
N PRO A 184 51.57 -2.39 -15.79
CA PRO A 184 52.57 -2.84 -14.82
C PRO A 184 52.89 -1.84 -13.71
N SER A 185 52.61 -0.55 -13.90
CA SER A 185 52.88 0.50 -12.90
C SER A 185 51.93 0.48 -11.70
N LEU A 186 50.83 -0.27 -11.81
CA LEU A 186 49.82 -0.48 -10.78
C LEU A 186 50.02 -1.80 -10.01
N VAL A 187 50.99 -2.62 -10.40
CA VAL A 187 51.22 -3.95 -9.82
C VAL A 187 51.77 -3.88 -8.40
N ASP A 188 51.20 -4.67 -7.49
CA ASP A 188 51.65 -4.85 -6.11
C ASP A 188 51.89 -3.53 -5.35
N LEU A 189 51.07 -2.49 -5.60
CA LEU A 189 51.24 -1.18 -4.94
C LEU A 189 51.19 -1.28 -3.40
N SER A 190 50.44 -2.25 -2.87
CA SER A 190 50.36 -2.55 -1.45
C SER A 190 51.67 -3.09 -0.85
N GLU A 191 52.53 -3.73 -1.65
CA GLU A 191 53.84 -4.22 -1.20
C GLU A 191 54.96 -3.19 -1.42
N HIS A 192 54.75 -2.26 -2.36
CA HIS A 192 55.72 -1.22 -2.70
C HIS A 192 55.67 0.00 -1.80
N TYR A 193 54.54 0.22 -1.12
CA TYR A 193 54.32 1.35 -0.24
C TYR A 193 53.99 0.90 1.17
N VAL A 194 54.46 1.67 2.14
CA VAL A 194 54.09 1.52 3.55
C VAL A 194 53.42 2.80 4.01
N LYS A 195 52.32 2.65 4.75
CA LYS A 195 51.67 3.79 5.39
C LYS A 195 52.57 4.38 6.48
N VAL A 196 52.75 5.68 6.45
CA VAL A 196 53.48 6.45 7.46
C VAL A 196 52.51 7.12 8.44
N ASP A 197 51.53 7.86 7.92
CA ASP A 197 50.58 8.62 8.73
C ASP A 197 49.28 8.92 7.95
N GLU A 198 48.26 9.48 8.60
CA GLU A 198 47.02 9.93 7.95
C GLU A 198 46.35 11.11 8.66
N ILE A 199 45.60 11.90 7.90
CA ILE A 199 44.61 12.82 8.43
C ILE A 199 43.24 12.22 8.05
N PRO A 200 42.50 11.68 9.01
CA PRO A 200 41.20 11.07 8.75
C PRO A 200 40.22 12.03 8.08
N PHE A 201 39.18 11.46 7.47
CA PHE A 201 38.12 12.25 6.87
C PHE A 201 37.44 13.13 7.91
N ASP A 202 37.17 14.37 7.52
CA ASP A 202 36.53 15.37 8.36
C ASP A 202 35.35 15.98 7.61
N PHE A 203 34.16 15.96 8.21
CA PHE A 203 32.93 16.45 7.61
C PHE A 203 32.94 17.97 7.35
N THR A 204 33.75 18.73 8.08
CA THR A 204 33.92 20.18 7.86
C THR A 204 34.87 20.46 6.70
N ARG A 205 35.97 19.69 6.59
CA ARG A 205 36.98 19.86 5.53
C ARG A 205 36.64 19.11 4.23
N ARG A 206 35.78 18.09 4.32
CA ARG A 206 35.36 17.17 3.25
C ARG A 206 36.51 16.55 2.44
N ARG A 207 37.60 16.21 3.11
CA ARG A 207 38.80 15.57 2.52
C ARG A 207 39.47 14.59 3.47
N LEU A 208 40.24 13.65 2.92
CA LEU A 208 41.05 12.66 3.63
C LEU A 208 42.45 12.60 3.04
N THR A 209 43.46 12.59 3.90
CA THR A 209 44.88 12.61 3.53
C THR A 209 45.60 11.39 4.07
N THR A 210 46.46 10.77 3.26
CA THR A 210 47.33 9.67 3.65
C THR A 210 48.76 10.00 3.28
N VAL A 211 49.70 9.63 4.15
CA VAL A 211 51.14 9.70 3.85
C VAL A 211 51.66 8.29 3.68
N VAL A 212 52.26 8.04 2.52
CA VAL A 212 52.85 6.75 2.17
C VAL A 212 54.34 6.93 1.86
N GLN A 213 55.12 5.89 2.13
CA GLN A 213 56.55 5.84 1.83
C GLN A 213 56.83 4.69 0.89
N ASP A 214 57.60 4.94 -0.17
CA ASP A 214 58.06 3.89 -1.08
C ASP A 214 59.31 3.16 -0.55
N LYS A 215 59.69 2.05 -1.20
CA LYS A 215 60.92 1.29 -0.88
C LYS A 215 62.22 2.12 -0.98
N SER A 216 62.22 3.24 -1.70
CA SER A 216 63.38 4.15 -1.81
C SER A 216 63.48 5.14 -0.65
N GLY A 217 62.48 5.15 0.25
CA GLY A 217 62.39 6.05 1.39
C GLY A 217 61.70 7.38 1.07
N LYS A 218 61.21 7.58 -0.15
CA LYS A 218 60.50 8.80 -0.55
C LYS A 218 59.11 8.81 0.06
N THR A 219 58.77 9.90 0.75
CA THR A 219 57.45 10.10 1.35
C THR A 219 56.56 10.96 0.43
N GLN A 220 55.31 10.54 0.27
CA GLN A 220 54.32 11.24 -0.52
C GLN A 220 53.03 11.39 0.28
N MET A 221 52.53 12.62 0.32
CA MET A 221 51.21 12.93 0.84
C MET A 221 50.23 12.90 -0.33
N VAL A 222 49.14 12.16 -0.16
CA VAL A 222 48.04 12.11 -1.11
C VAL A 222 46.75 12.47 -0.41
N THR A 223 46.01 13.42 -0.96
CA THR A 223 44.73 13.86 -0.43
C THR A 223 43.65 13.72 -1.49
N LYS A 224 42.51 13.19 -1.08
CA LYS A 224 41.28 13.17 -1.87
C LYS A 224 40.18 13.94 -1.17
N GLY A 225 39.31 14.59 -1.93
CA GLY A 225 38.19 15.32 -1.35
C GLY A 225 37.26 15.93 -2.39
N ALA A 226 36.26 16.64 -1.89
CA ALA A 226 35.38 17.44 -2.74
C ALA A 226 36.17 18.55 -3.46
N VAL A 227 35.80 18.83 -4.71
CA VAL A 227 36.59 19.66 -5.63
C VAL A 227 36.82 21.07 -5.09
N GLU A 228 35.78 21.72 -4.56
CA GLU A 228 35.85 23.09 -4.05
C GLU A 228 36.83 23.21 -2.88
N GLU A 229 36.74 22.28 -1.94
CA GLU A 229 37.60 22.23 -0.76
C GLU A 229 39.04 21.91 -1.17
N MET A 230 39.25 20.97 -2.10
CA MET A 230 40.57 20.61 -2.62
C MET A 230 41.26 21.79 -3.34
N LEU A 231 40.51 22.56 -4.13
CA LEU A 231 41.04 23.78 -4.76
C LEU A 231 41.43 24.85 -3.73
N GLY A 232 40.88 24.82 -2.53
CA GLY A 232 41.27 25.71 -1.43
C GLY A 232 42.65 25.43 -0.83
N ILE A 233 43.21 24.23 -1.04
CA ILE A 233 44.52 23.82 -0.50
C ILE A 233 45.60 23.58 -1.57
N CYS A 234 45.23 23.65 -2.85
CA CYS A 234 46.15 23.50 -3.96
C CYS A 234 46.67 24.86 -4.41
N ALA A 235 48.01 25.03 -4.43
CA ALA A 235 48.65 26.19 -5.05
C ALA A 235 49.09 25.92 -6.49
N PHE A 236 49.16 24.63 -6.87
CA PHE A 236 49.65 24.18 -8.16
C PHE A 236 48.71 23.12 -8.76
N ALA A 237 48.77 22.96 -10.08
CA ALA A 237 48.11 21.91 -10.83
C ALA A 237 49.11 21.28 -11.81
N GLU A 238 48.99 19.97 -12.04
CA GLU A 238 49.82 19.26 -13.00
C GLU A 238 49.13 19.23 -14.38
N ARG A 239 49.75 19.88 -15.37
CA ARG A 239 49.28 19.93 -16.77
C ARG A 239 50.39 19.53 -17.71
N ASP A 240 50.08 18.65 -18.67
CA ASP A 240 51.03 18.19 -19.69
C ASP A 240 52.35 17.65 -19.11
N GLY A 241 52.28 17.04 -17.91
CA GLY A 241 53.45 16.53 -17.17
C GLY A 241 54.29 17.60 -16.45
N ALA A 242 53.87 18.87 -16.44
CA ALA A 242 54.53 19.97 -15.75
C ALA A 242 53.66 20.54 -14.62
N VAL A 243 54.31 20.92 -13.50
CA VAL A 243 53.63 21.57 -12.37
C VAL A 243 53.53 23.07 -12.66
N CYS A 244 52.30 23.57 -12.79
CA CYS A 244 52.00 24.99 -13.04
C CYS A 244 51.25 25.63 -11.87
N PRO A 245 51.38 26.94 -11.63
CA PRO A 245 50.59 27.63 -10.62
C PRO A 245 49.09 27.56 -10.92
N LEU A 246 48.27 27.40 -9.87
CA LEU A 246 46.82 27.38 -10.00
C LEU A 246 46.27 28.81 -10.23
N THR A 247 46.36 29.29 -11.48
CA THR A 247 45.84 30.62 -11.85
C THR A 247 44.31 30.65 -11.87
N ARG A 248 43.72 31.85 -11.97
CA ARG A 248 42.27 32.01 -12.10
C ARG A 248 41.74 31.34 -13.37
N GLU A 249 42.48 31.38 -14.48
CA GLU A 249 42.06 30.70 -15.71
C GLU A 249 42.04 29.18 -15.53
N VAL A 250 43.10 28.61 -14.92
CA VAL A 250 43.16 27.17 -14.66
C VAL A 250 42.02 26.76 -13.74
N ARG A 251 41.77 27.50 -12.66
CA ARG A 251 40.67 27.21 -11.74
C ARG A 251 39.31 27.22 -12.45
N ALA A 252 39.07 28.16 -13.36
CA ALA A 252 37.83 28.22 -14.13
C ALA A 252 37.67 27.00 -15.08
N GLN A 253 38.75 26.57 -15.74
CA GLN A 253 38.74 25.37 -16.58
C GLN A 253 38.40 24.11 -15.76
N ILE A 254 38.99 23.98 -14.57
CA ILE A 254 38.72 22.85 -13.67
C ILE A 254 37.24 22.81 -13.28
N PHE A 255 36.66 23.96 -12.92
CA PHE A 255 35.24 24.04 -12.61
C PHE A 255 34.38 23.64 -13.80
N GLN A 256 34.73 24.07 -15.01
CA GLN A 256 34.00 23.68 -16.22
C GLN A 256 34.04 22.16 -16.45
N THR A 257 35.21 21.52 -16.37
CA THR A 257 35.33 20.05 -16.53
C THR A 257 34.49 19.30 -15.49
N VAL A 258 34.51 19.76 -14.24
CA VAL A 258 33.73 19.17 -13.16
C VAL A 258 32.23 19.38 -13.38
N GLU A 259 31.84 20.54 -13.89
CA GLU A 259 30.46 20.85 -14.26
C GLU A 259 29.97 19.93 -15.38
N ASP A 260 30.75 19.75 -16.44
CA ASP A 260 30.43 18.84 -17.56
C ASP A 260 30.28 17.38 -17.11
N LEU A 261 31.11 16.92 -16.15
CA LEU A 261 30.99 15.59 -15.56
C LEU A 261 29.74 15.45 -14.68
N ASN A 262 29.45 16.46 -13.86
CA ASN A 262 28.23 16.48 -13.05
C ASN A 262 26.97 16.50 -13.92
N GLU A 263 26.99 17.20 -15.06
CA GLU A 263 25.89 17.20 -16.03
C GLU A 263 25.65 15.82 -16.64
N LYS A 264 26.71 15.02 -16.80
CA LYS A 264 26.63 13.62 -17.20
C LYS A 264 26.21 12.67 -16.05
N GLY A 265 26.03 13.19 -14.84
CA GLY A 265 25.55 12.45 -13.67
C GLY A 265 26.66 11.83 -12.82
N PHE A 266 27.93 12.16 -13.10
CA PHE A 266 29.05 11.67 -12.30
C PHE A 266 29.20 12.48 -11.03
N ARG A 267 29.52 11.80 -9.93
CA ARG A 267 30.01 12.43 -8.71
C ARG A 267 31.53 12.53 -8.79
N VAL A 268 32.06 13.74 -8.66
CA VAL A 268 33.49 14.00 -8.88
C VAL A 268 34.24 14.21 -7.57
N LEU A 269 35.39 13.54 -7.41
CA LEU A 269 36.38 13.82 -6.37
C LEU A 269 37.68 14.32 -7.01
N ALA A 270 38.39 15.20 -6.32
CA ALA A 270 39.70 15.69 -6.73
C ALA A 270 40.82 14.99 -5.97
N ILE A 271 41.94 14.71 -6.66
CA ILE A 271 43.15 14.10 -6.09
C ILE A 271 44.31 15.07 -6.21
N ALA A 272 44.99 15.30 -5.09
CA ALA A 272 46.19 16.12 -5.04
C ALA A 272 47.32 15.39 -4.29
N GLN A 273 48.56 15.73 -4.65
CA GLN A 273 49.77 15.21 -4.01
C GLN A 273 50.68 16.32 -3.51
N LYS A 274 51.53 15.96 -2.54
CA LYS A 274 52.70 16.74 -2.12
C LYS A 274 53.84 15.78 -1.80
N ASN A 275 55.01 16.01 -2.40
CA ASN A 275 56.21 15.21 -2.12
C ASN A 275 56.93 15.73 -0.86
N ASN A 276 57.56 14.82 -0.11
CA ASN A 276 58.34 15.11 1.10
C ASN A 276 57.59 15.98 2.14
N PRO A 277 56.43 15.52 2.66
CA PRO A 277 55.72 16.21 3.72
C PRO A 277 56.53 16.25 5.04
N SER A 278 56.05 17.02 6.01
CA SER A 278 56.65 17.16 7.34
C SER A 278 56.93 15.80 8.01
N PRO A 279 58.01 15.67 8.83
CA PRO A 279 58.40 14.40 9.45
C PRO A 279 57.32 13.80 10.35
N VAL A 280 57.38 12.48 10.52
CA VAL A 280 56.48 11.70 11.39
C VAL A 280 56.42 12.30 12.80
N GLY A 281 55.21 12.63 13.27
CA GLY A 281 54.97 13.24 14.59
C GLY A 281 54.84 14.77 14.63
N ALA A 282 55.26 15.49 13.57
CA ALA A 282 54.97 16.92 13.37
C ALA A 282 53.81 17.17 12.37
N PHE A 283 53.34 16.09 11.76
CA PHE A 283 52.33 16.06 10.71
C PHE A 283 50.94 16.43 11.23
N GLY A 284 50.22 17.30 10.52
CA GLY A 284 48.84 17.65 10.84
C GLY A 284 48.14 18.47 9.76
N VAL A 285 46.94 18.98 10.08
CA VAL A 285 46.06 19.70 9.13
C VAL A 285 46.76 20.91 8.46
N LYS A 286 47.75 21.51 9.11
CA LYS A 286 48.52 22.63 8.55
C LYS A 286 49.38 22.24 7.35
N ASP A 287 49.73 20.96 7.20
CA ASP A 287 50.54 20.47 6.08
C ASP A 287 49.72 20.32 4.78
N GLU A 288 48.39 20.33 4.87
CA GLU A 288 47.44 20.39 3.73
C GLU A 288 47.42 21.78 3.09
N CYS A 289 48.58 22.24 2.61
CA CYS A 289 48.75 23.51 1.90
C CYS A 289 49.77 23.36 0.76
N ASP A 290 49.71 24.26 -0.22
CA ASP A 290 50.59 24.29 -1.39
C ASP A 290 50.65 22.96 -2.15
N MET A 291 49.50 22.28 -2.23
CA MET A 291 49.40 20.97 -2.87
C MET A 291 49.37 21.09 -4.40
N VAL A 292 49.74 20.01 -5.08
CA VAL A 292 49.64 19.88 -6.54
C VAL A 292 48.42 19.03 -6.88
N LEU A 293 47.42 19.65 -7.51
CA LEU A 293 46.27 18.92 -8.05
C LEU A 293 46.72 18.06 -9.24
N ILE A 294 46.46 16.75 -9.17
CA ILE A 294 46.84 15.78 -10.21
C ILE A 294 45.69 15.51 -11.17
N GLY A 295 44.46 15.47 -10.65
CA GLY A 295 43.31 15.11 -11.47
C GLY A 295 42.02 14.85 -10.69
N TYR A 296 41.08 14.20 -11.36
CA TYR A 296 39.72 13.94 -10.92
C TYR A 296 39.36 12.46 -11.03
N LEU A 297 38.48 12.03 -10.14
CA LEU A 297 37.84 10.73 -10.18
C LEU A 297 36.35 10.95 -10.39
N ALA A 298 35.79 10.39 -11.45
CA ALA A 298 34.37 10.48 -11.77
C ALA A 298 33.68 9.16 -11.44
N PHE A 299 32.80 9.19 -10.45
CA PHE A 299 32.04 8.04 -9.99
C PHE A 299 30.62 8.06 -10.52
N LEU A 300 30.10 6.90 -10.89
CA LEU A 300 28.71 6.71 -11.27
C LEU A 300 28.04 5.73 -10.31
N ASP A 301 26.84 6.06 -9.88
CA ASP A 301 25.91 5.10 -9.26
C ASP A 301 24.85 4.78 -10.31
N PRO A 302 24.99 3.67 -11.05
CA PRO A 302 24.21 3.43 -12.24
C PRO A 302 22.74 3.17 -11.88
N PRO A 303 21.79 3.67 -12.69
CA PRO A 303 20.38 3.34 -12.53
C PRO A 303 20.16 1.84 -12.75
N LYS A 304 19.16 1.25 -12.09
CA LYS A 304 18.74 -0.12 -12.43
C LYS A 304 18.03 -0.13 -13.77
N GLU A 305 18.28 -1.17 -14.54
CA GLU A 305 17.64 -1.37 -15.85
C GLU A 305 16.11 -1.48 -15.74
N SER A 306 15.60 -2.05 -14.63
CA SER A 306 14.17 -2.19 -14.37
C SER A 306 13.47 -0.88 -13.97
N THR A 307 14.22 0.14 -13.51
CA THR A 307 13.64 1.35 -12.90
C THR A 307 12.70 2.09 -13.84
N ALA A 308 13.10 2.28 -15.10
CA ALA A 308 12.29 3.02 -16.07
C ALA A 308 10.95 2.32 -16.36
N ALA A 309 10.99 1.00 -16.59
CA ALA A 309 9.79 0.21 -16.83
C ALA A 309 8.88 0.17 -15.59
N ALA A 310 9.47 0.10 -14.39
CA ALA A 310 8.71 0.06 -13.14
C ALA A 310 8.01 1.39 -12.84
N ILE A 311 8.68 2.53 -13.05
CA ILE A 311 8.06 3.86 -12.90
C ILE A 311 6.91 4.03 -13.87
N GLN A 312 7.07 3.57 -15.12
CA GLN A 312 5.98 3.60 -16.10
C GLN A 312 4.82 2.71 -15.66
N ALA A 313 5.08 1.49 -15.17
CA ALA A 313 4.04 0.58 -14.68
C ALA A 313 3.29 1.15 -13.46
N LEU A 314 3.99 1.83 -12.55
CA LEU A 314 3.37 2.55 -11.42
C LEU A 314 2.46 3.68 -11.92
N LYS A 315 2.93 4.44 -12.91
CA LYS A 315 2.15 5.52 -13.54
C LYS A 315 0.91 5.00 -14.26
N ASP A 316 1.01 3.88 -14.97
CA ASP A 316 -0.12 3.21 -15.63
C ASP A 316 -1.16 2.74 -14.60
N HIS A 317 -0.71 2.42 -13.38
CA HIS A 317 -1.55 2.13 -12.22
C HIS A 317 -1.96 3.37 -11.41
N GLY A 318 -1.76 4.58 -11.93
CA GLY A 318 -2.19 5.84 -11.31
C GLY A 318 -1.36 6.27 -10.09
N VAL A 319 -0.14 5.76 -9.95
CA VAL A 319 0.80 6.14 -8.89
C VAL A 319 1.84 7.12 -9.45
N THR A 320 1.93 8.30 -8.86
CA THR A 320 2.94 9.31 -9.22
C THR A 320 4.18 9.15 -8.36
N THR A 321 5.34 8.92 -8.97
CA THR A 321 6.61 8.81 -8.25
C THR A 321 7.25 10.19 -8.07
N LYS A 322 7.60 10.54 -6.83
CA LYS A 322 8.34 11.75 -6.45
C LYS A 322 9.66 11.35 -5.78
N ILE A 323 10.75 12.00 -6.18
CA ILE A 323 12.10 11.66 -5.67
C ILE A 323 12.49 12.63 -4.57
N LEU A 324 12.84 12.11 -3.39
CA LEU A 324 13.25 12.90 -2.23
C LEU A 324 14.68 12.51 -1.83
N THR A 325 15.67 13.33 -2.19
CA THR A 325 17.08 13.00 -2.03
C THR A 325 17.90 14.11 -1.37
N GLY A 326 18.96 13.70 -0.68
CA GLY A 326 19.98 14.60 -0.12
C GLY A 326 21.05 15.03 -1.14
N ASP A 327 21.05 14.46 -2.34
CA ASP A 327 22.04 14.75 -3.38
C ASP A 327 21.88 16.16 -3.99
N ASN A 328 22.91 16.57 -4.72
CA ASN A 328 22.91 17.82 -5.48
C ASN A 328 21.89 17.77 -6.64
N ASP A 329 21.31 18.93 -6.95
CA ASP A 329 20.29 19.14 -7.99
C ASP A 329 20.71 18.65 -9.38
N LYS A 330 21.96 18.85 -9.79
CA LYS A 330 22.45 18.41 -11.10
C LYS A 330 22.49 16.89 -11.22
N VAL A 331 23.06 16.22 -10.22
CA VAL A 331 23.17 14.75 -10.17
C VAL A 331 21.78 14.11 -10.10
N ALA A 332 20.90 14.65 -9.24
CA ALA A 332 19.53 14.17 -9.13
C ALA A 332 18.77 14.29 -10.46
N ARG A 333 18.91 15.44 -11.17
CA ARG A 333 18.29 15.66 -12.47
C ARG A 333 18.76 14.67 -13.52
N THR A 334 20.07 14.42 -13.59
CA THR A 334 20.62 13.52 -14.61
C THR A 334 20.20 12.07 -14.39
N ILE A 335 20.24 11.59 -13.14
CA ILE A 335 19.77 10.23 -12.82
C ILE A 335 18.29 10.08 -13.14
N CYS A 336 17.45 11.07 -12.79
CA CYS A 336 16.03 11.06 -13.14
C CYS A 336 15.82 10.98 -14.67
N LYS A 337 16.61 11.75 -15.44
CA LYS A 337 16.56 11.71 -16.91
C LYS A 337 16.95 10.33 -17.47
N GLN A 338 17.96 9.68 -16.90
CA GLN A 338 18.40 8.35 -17.32
C GLN A 338 17.36 7.26 -17.04
N VAL A 339 16.58 7.37 -15.94
CA VAL A 339 15.49 6.44 -15.63
C VAL A 339 14.16 6.79 -16.30
N GLY A 340 14.14 7.77 -17.21
CA GLY A 340 12.94 8.17 -17.95
C GLY A 340 11.96 9.06 -17.16
N LEU A 341 12.35 9.59 -16.00
CA LEU A 341 11.58 10.60 -15.28
C LEU A 341 11.84 11.99 -15.90
N GLN A 342 10.80 12.56 -16.52
CA GLN A 342 10.84 13.95 -16.96
C GLN A 342 10.70 14.88 -15.75
N VAL A 343 11.82 15.46 -15.31
CA VAL A 343 11.85 16.44 -14.22
C VAL A 343 11.30 17.78 -14.73
N ARG A 344 10.02 18.05 -14.49
CA ARG A 344 9.39 19.33 -14.87
C ARG A 344 9.76 20.41 -13.87
N ASN A 345 9.53 20.11 -12.59
CA ASN A 345 9.79 21.02 -11.47
C ASN A 345 10.68 20.33 -10.42
N MET A 346 11.61 21.10 -9.85
CA MET A 346 12.53 20.65 -8.81
C MET A 346 12.62 21.71 -7.71
N LEU A 347 12.57 21.27 -6.45
CA LEU A 347 12.71 22.13 -5.27
C LEU A 347 13.92 21.71 -4.44
N LEU A 348 14.63 22.69 -3.86
CA LEU A 348 15.79 22.42 -3.02
C LEU A 348 15.46 22.59 -1.53
N GLY A 349 16.13 21.84 -0.66
CA GLY A 349 15.98 21.95 0.79
C GLY A 349 16.04 23.39 1.35
N PRO A 350 16.97 24.25 0.91
CA PRO A 350 17.00 25.66 1.32
C PRO A 350 15.77 26.48 0.90
N ASP A 351 15.12 26.12 -0.21
CA ASP A 351 13.91 26.79 -0.66
C ASP A 351 12.72 26.38 0.22
N LEU A 352 12.65 25.10 0.60
CA LEU A 352 11.62 24.55 1.49
C LEU A 352 11.62 25.21 2.87
N GLU A 353 12.81 25.53 3.40
CA GLU A 353 12.96 26.12 4.73
C GLU A 353 12.29 27.50 4.83
N ASN A 354 12.24 28.23 3.72
CA ASN A 354 11.62 29.55 3.64
C ASN A 354 10.12 29.51 3.26
N MET A 355 9.57 28.33 2.95
CA MET A 355 8.16 28.16 2.58
C MET A 355 7.29 27.87 3.82
N SER A 356 6.06 28.37 3.82
CA SER A 356 5.02 27.91 4.75
C SER A 356 4.48 26.54 4.30
N ASP A 357 3.85 25.79 5.21
CA ASP A 357 3.31 24.46 4.88
C ASP A 357 2.21 24.53 3.80
N ALA A 358 1.40 25.59 3.79
CA ALA A 358 0.39 25.80 2.75
C ALA A 358 1.02 26.04 1.37
N ALA A 359 2.05 26.89 1.29
CA ALA A 359 2.78 27.14 0.04
C ALA A 359 3.54 25.88 -0.42
N LEU A 360 4.11 25.13 0.52
CA LEU A 360 4.79 23.88 0.24
C LEU A 360 3.81 22.82 -0.29
N ALA A 361 2.60 22.73 0.26
CA ALA A 361 1.57 21.78 -0.22
C ALA A 361 1.16 22.06 -1.68
N GLU A 362 1.09 23.33 -2.09
CA GLU A 362 0.85 23.71 -3.49
C GLU A 362 2.04 23.35 -4.38
N ALA A 363 3.24 23.78 -4.01
CA ALA A 363 4.45 23.52 -4.78
C ALA A 363 4.77 22.02 -4.89
N ALA A 364 4.47 21.24 -3.84
CA ALA A 364 4.77 19.82 -3.77
C ALA A 364 3.92 18.97 -4.73
N GLU A 365 2.71 19.41 -5.11
CA GLU A 365 1.88 18.70 -6.10
C GLU A 365 2.56 18.67 -7.46
N GLU A 366 3.07 19.82 -7.91
CA GLU A 366 3.69 19.96 -9.24
C GLU A 366 5.16 19.54 -9.27
N THR A 367 5.80 19.43 -8.11
CA THR A 367 7.24 19.08 -8.01
C THR A 367 7.46 17.57 -8.16
N ASP A 368 8.33 17.17 -9.08
CA ASP A 368 8.67 15.76 -9.32
C ASP A 368 9.91 15.34 -8.49
N VAL A 369 10.85 16.27 -8.24
CA VAL A 369 12.12 15.98 -7.55
C VAL A 369 12.43 17.02 -6.47
N PHE A 370 12.80 16.55 -5.29
CA PHE A 370 13.29 17.35 -4.18
C PHE A 370 14.74 16.97 -3.89
N ALA A 371 15.65 17.94 -3.96
CA ALA A 371 17.08 17.74 -3.81
C ALA A 371 17.64 18.50 -2.60
N LYS A 372 18.83 18.10 -2.11
CA LYS A 372 19.48 18.67 -0.92
C LYS A 372 18.57 18.69 0.33
N LEU A 373 17.70 17.70 0.47
CA LEU A 373 16.79 17.60 1.61
C LEU A 373 17.50 17.08 2.87
N THR A 374 17.14 17.64 4.03
CA THR A 374 17.42 17.02 5.33
C THR A 374 16.38 15.94 5.67
N PRO A 375 16.65 15.02 6.62
CA PRO A 375 15.69 14.01 7.07
C PRO A 375 14.34 14.61 7.50
N ASP A 376 14.36 15.69 8.29
CA ASP A 376 13.14 16.36 8.76
C ASP A 376 12.35 16.99 7.61
N GLN A 377 13.05 17.53 6.60
CA GLN A 377 12.42 18.08 5.41
C GLN A 377 11.75 16.99 4.57
N LYS A 378 12.32 15.78 4.49
CA LYS A 378 11.66 14.65 3.82
C LYS A 378 10.32 14.33 4.50
N ALA A 379 10.30 14.24 5.82
CA ALA A 379 9.09 14.00 6.59
C ALA A 379 8.06 15.12 6.41
N ARG A 380 8.50 16.37 6.40
CA ARG A 380 7.63 17.54 6.16
C ARG A 380 6.94 17.49 4.80
N VAL A 381 7.67 17.15 3.73
CA VAL A 381 7.10 17.00 2.36
C VAL A 381 6.03 15.90 2.33
N VAL A 382 6.28 14.77 2.98
CA VAL A 382 5.31 13.67 3.08
C VAL A 382 4.04 14.12 3.81
N SER A 383 4.18 14.79 4.95
CA SER A 383 3.06 15.26 5.75
C SER A 383 2.16 16.23 4.99
N VAL A 384 2.72 17.22 4.28
CA VAL A 384 1.89 18.19 3.52
C VAL A 384 1.17 17.54 2.34
N LEU A 385 1.77 16.56 1.66
CA LEU A 385 1.11 15.82 0.59
C LEU A 385 -0.07 15.00 1.13
N ARG A 386 0.11 14.37 2.30
CA ARG A 386 -0.93 13.62 3.00
C ARG A 386 -2.07 14.55 3.47
N GLU A 387 -1.76 15.70 4.04
CA GLU A 387 -2.73 16.71 4.50
C GLU A 387 -3.54 17.30 3.34
N LYS A 388 -2.95 17.40 2.15
CA LYS A 388 -3.66 17.78 0.92
C LYS A 388 -4.63 16.70 0.41
N GLY A 389 -4.66 15.54 1.09
CA GLY A 389 -5.60 14.46 0.85
C GLY A 389 -5.07 13.35 -0.03
N HIS A 390 -3.78 13.33 -0.39
CA HIS A 390 -3.15 12.18 -1.05
C HIS A 390 -2.93 11.03 -0.06
N THR A 391 -2.89 9.81 -0.58
CA THR A 391 -2.44 8.66 0.18
C THR A 391 -0.99 8.42 -0.23
N VAL A 392 -0.07 8.67 0.69
CA VAL A 392 1.37 8.76 0.38
C VAL A 392 2.08 7.51 0.88
N GLY A 393 2.78 6.83 -0.03
CA GLY A 393 3.75 5.81 0.32
C GLY A 393 5.16 6.36 0.31
N PHE A 394 5.99 5.94 1.27
CA PHE A 394 7.42 6.29 1.29
C PHE A 394 8.27 5.03 1.26
N MET A 395 9.19 4.95 0.30
CA MET A 395 10.17 3.87 0.19
C MET A 395 11.57 4.36 0.56
N GLY A 396 12.14 3.76 1.62
CA GLY A 396 13.47 4.09 2.13
C GLY A 396 14.22 2.88 2.69
N ASP A 397 15.54 2.97 2.73
CA ASP A 397 16.45 1.91 3.19
C ASP A 397 17.42 2.37 4.28
N GLY A 398 17.49 3.69 4.54
CA GLY A 398 18.40 4.30 5.50
C GLY A 398 17.73 4.86 6.76
N ILE A 399 18.56 5.16 7.76
CA ILE A 399 18.12 5.80 9.02
C ILE A 399 17.49 7.17 8.76
N ASN A 400 17.97 7.88 7.75
CA ASN A 400 17.51 9.21 7.36
C ASN A 400 16.06 9.22 6.85
N ASP A 401 15.52 8.07 6.49
CA ASP A 401 14.18 7.93 5.92
C ASP A 401 13.13 7.54 6.95
N ALA A 402 13.54 7.06 8.13
CA ALA A 402 12.64 6.49 9.13
C ALA A 402 11.51 7.46 9.55
N ALA A 403 11.84 8.74 9.74
CA ALA A 403 10.85 9.76 10.08
C ALA A 403 9.83 9.97 8.95
N ALA A 404 10.28 9.99 7.70
CA ALA A 404 9.41 10.16 6.53
C ALA A 404 8.55 8.91 6.27
N MET A 405 9.09 7.72 6.50
CA MET A 405 8.36 6.44 6.43
C MET A 405 7.21 6.40 7.41
N LYS A 406 7.43 6.87 8.63
CA LYS A 406 6.41 6.91 9.67
C LYS A 406 5.37 8.02 9.47
N ALA A 407 5.77 9.14 8.86
CA ALA A 407 4.85 10.21 8.47
C ALA A 407 3.96 9.81 7.28
N ALA A 408 4.37 8.84 6.47
CA ALA A 408 3.60 8.34 5.34
C ALA A 408 2.36 7.55 5.78
N ASP A 409 1.39 7.36 4.89
CA ASP A 409 0.28 6.42 5.11
C ASP A 409 0.73 4.96 5.01
N ILE A 410 1.85 4.73 4.30
CA ILE A 410 2.48 3.42 4.14
C ILE A 410 4.01 3.55 4.08
N GLY A 411 4.69 2.96 5.05
CA GLY A 411 6.16 2.85 5.06
C GLY A 411 6.62 1.58 4.36
N ILE A 412 7.50 1.70 3.36
CA ILE A 412 8.02 0.57 2.58
C ILE A 412 9.54 0.52 2.76
N SER A 413 10.07 -0.65 3.12
CA SER A 413 11.51 -0.90 3.14
C SER A 413 11.87 -2.16 2.38
N VAL A 414 13.15 -2.49 2.38
CA VAL A 414 13.72 -3.68 1.75
C VAL A 414 14.42 -4.56 2.76
N ASP A 415 14.53 -5.86 2.50
CA ASP A 415 15.13 -6.82 3.44
C ASP A 415 16.59 -6.49 3.79
N THR A 416 17.32 -5.90 2.83
CA THR A 416 18.73 -5.47 3.01
C THR A 416 18.88 -4.11 3.72
N ALA A 417 17.78 -3.46 4.12
CA ALA A 417 17.82 -2.15 4.77
C ALA A 417 18.31 -2.24 6.22
N VAL A 418 18.67 -1.07 6.77
CA VAL A 418 19.03 -0.94 8.20
C VAL A 418 17.84 -1.31 9.09
N ASP A 419 18.11 -1.84 10.28
CA ASP A 419 17.05 -2.35 11.17
C ASP A 419 16.03 -1.28 11.56
N VAL A 420 16.45 -0.03 11.76
CA VAL A 420 15.54 1.09 12.04
C VAL A 420 14.55 1.33 10.90
N ALA A 421 14.98 1.20 9.64
CA ALA A 421 14.11 1.35 8.48
C ALA A 421 13.12 0.18 8.35
N LYS A 422 13.58 -1.06 8.58
CA LYS A 422 12.72 -2.26 8.61
C LYS A 422 11.72 -2.21 9.77
N GLU A 423 12.09 -1.65 10.92
CA GLU A 423 11.17 -1.47 12.04
C GLU A 423 10.09 -0.43 11.73
N SER A 424 10.47 0.67 11.10
CA SER A 424 9.56 1.76 10.71
C SER A 424 8.65 1.42 9.53
N ALA A 425 8.89 0.30 8.85
CA ALA A 425 8.12 -0.10 7.66
C ALA A 425 6.88 -0.93 8.01
N ASP A 426 5.82 -0.74 7.24
CA ASP A 426 4.64 -1.61 7.18
C ASP A 426 4.84 -2.78 6.21
N ILE A 427 5.61 -2.55 5.15
CA ILE A 427 5.87 -3.47 4.04
C ILE A 427 7.38 -3.66 3.87
N ILE A 428 7.82 -4.90 3.73
CA ILE A 428 9.21 -5.25 3.41
C ILE A 428 9.24 -5.94 2.04
N LEU A 429 9.97 -5.37 1.09
CA LEU A 429 10.26 -6.02 -0.20
C LEU A 429 11.48 -6.92 -0.04
N LEU A 430 11.38 -8.18 -0.45
CA LEU A 430 12.51 -9.12 -0.40
C LEU A 430 13.55 -8.84 -1.49
N GLU A 431 13.17 -8.07 -2.51
CA GLU A 431 14.07 -7.60 -3.57
C GLU A 431 13.98 -6.10 -3.70
N LYS A 432 15.12 -5.45 -3.92
CA LYS A 432 15.25 -4.00 -4.11
C LYS A 432 14.81 -3.62 -5.53
N ASP A 433 13.56 -3.92 -5.91
CA ASP A 433 13.01 -3.67 -7.25
C ASP A 433 11.60 -3.08 -7.19
N LEU A 434 11.39 -1.97 -7.91
CA LEU A 434 10.10 -1.29 -8.01
C LEU A 434 9.04 -2.12 -8.76
N MET A 435 9.44 -3.11 -9.57
CA MET A 435 8.48 -4.05 -10.16
C MET A 435 7.81 -4.92 -9.10
N VAL A 436 8.53 -5.29 -8.03
CA VAL A 436 7.95 -6.04 -6.90
C VAL A 436 6.92 -5.19 -6.17
N LEU A 437 7.21 -3.90 -6.02
CA LEU A 437 6.28 -2.93 -5.45
C LEU A 437 4.97 -2.85 -6.25
N GLU A 438 5.04 -2.72 -7.58
CA GLU A 438 3.85 -2.70 -8.45
C GLU A 438 2.97 -3.94 -8.25
N GLN A 439 3.59 -5.13 -8.27
CA GLN A 439 2.87 -6.39 -8.10
C GLN A 439 2.20 -6.50 -6.73
N GLY A 440 2.85 -5.93 -5.71
CA GLY A 440 2.31 -5.80 -4.37
C GLY A 440 1.07 -4.89 -4.33
N ILE A 441 1.15 -3.70 -4.94
CA ILE A 441 0.02 -2.74 -5.02
C ILE A 441 -1.19 -3.41 -5.67
N VAL A 442 -0.98 -4.15 -6.76
CA VAL A 442 -2.03 -4.90 -7.46
C VAL A 442 -2.74 -5.89 -6.54
N GLU A 443 -1.99 -6.67 -5.75
CA GLU A 443 -2.60 -7.60 -4.78
C GLU A 443 -3.30 -6.87 -3.63
N GLY A 444 -2.79 -5.69 -3.23
CA GLY A 444 -3.45 -4.82 -2.25
C GLY A 444 -4.80 -4.34 -2.73
N ARG A 445 -4.88 -3.87 -3.99
CA ARG A 445 -6.12 -3.44 -4.64
C ARG A 445 -7.12 -4.59 -4.79
N LYS A 446 -6.66 -5.80 -5.15
CA LYS A 446 -7.53 -6.99 -5.21
C LYS A 446 -8.12 -7.33 -3.83
N THR A 447 -7.27 -7.30 -2.81
CA THR A 447 -7.69 -7.56 -1.42
C THR A 447 -8.73 -6.54 -0.97
N TYR A 448 -8.49 -5.26 -1.25
CA TYR A 448 -9.44 -4.18 -0.97
C TYR A 448 -10.77 -4.34 -1.72
N ALA A 449 -10.73 -4.66 -3.01
CA ALA A 449 -11.92 -4.89 -3.82
C ALA A 449 -12.81 -6.00 -3.22
N ASN A 450 -12.22 -7.13 -2.84
CA ASN A 450 -12.96 -8.25 -2.27
C ASN A 450 -13.57 -7.92 -0.91
N MET A 451 -12.88 -7.14 -0.07
CA MET A 451 -13.46 -6.63 1.18
C MET A 451 -14.68 -5.73 0.92
N ILE A 452 -14.57 -4.76 0.01
CA ILE A 452 -15.67 -3.84 -0.30
C ILE A 452 -16.86 -4.55 -0.94
N LYS A 453 -16.65 -5.56 -1.80
CA LYS A 453 -17.72 -6.40 -2.34
C LYS A 453 -18.57 -6.97 -1.22
N TYR A 454 -17.94 -7.64 -0.24
CA TYR A 454 -18.64 -8.22 0.89
C TYR A 454 -19.41 -7.16 1.68
N ILE A 455 -18.77 -6.04 2.03
CA ILE A 455 -19.39 -4.99 2.85
C ILE A 455 -20.64 -4.42 2.17
N LYS A 456 -20.55 -4.09 0.88
CA LYS A 456 -21.69 -3.55 0.11
C LYS A 456 -22.79 -4.59 -0.08
N MET A 457 -22.43 -5.85 -0.35
CA MET A 457 -23.39 -6.96 -0.48
C MET A 457 -24.18 -7.18 0.80
N THR A 458 -23.48 -7.37 1.92
CA THR A 458 -24.11 -7.65 3.23
C THR A 458 -24.93 -6.46 3.72
N ALA A 459 -24.42 -5.24 3.61
CA ALA A 459 -25.18 -4.05 4.02
C ALA A 459 -26.48 -3.90 3.23
N SER A 460 -26.43 -4.05 1.90
CA SER A 460 -27.61 -3.97 1.04
C SER A 460 -28.61 -5.10 1.31
N SER A 461 -28.13 -6.34 1.48
CA SER A 461 -28.97 -7.51 1.73
C SER A 461 -29.70 -7.41 3.07
N ASN A 462 -28.97 -7.07 4.15
CA ASN A 462 -29.54 -6.93 5.48
C ASN A 462 -30.58 -5.81 5.54
N PHE A 463 -30.33 -4.70 4.83
CA PHE A 463 -31.30 -3.60 4.71
C PHE A 463 -32.58 -4.04 3.99
N GLY A 464 -32.45 -4.71 2.84
CA GLY A 464 -33.58 -5.20 2.06
C GLY A 464 -34.43 -6.19 2.85
N ASN A 465 -33.81 -7.20 3.45
CA ASN A 465 -34.50 -8.20 4.28
C ASN A 465 -35.28 -7.53 5.42
N MET A 466 -34.68 -6.57 6.10
CA MET A 466 -35.35 -5.88 7.20
C MET A 466 -36.56 -5.06 6.75
N PHE A 467 -36.46 -4.37 5.61
CA PHE A 467 -37.59 -3.63 5.05
C PHE A 467 -38.75 -4.58 4.69
N SER A 468 -38.42 -5.76 4.16
CA SER A 468 -39.39 -6.81 3.85
C SER A 468 -40.07 -7.35 5.11
N VAL A 469 -39.29 -7.70 6.13
CA VAL A 469 -39.77 -8.15 7.45
C VAL A 469 -40.71 -7.12 8.07
N LEU A 470 -40.36 -5.84 8.00
CA LEU A 470 -41.14 -4.76 8.57
C LEU A 470 -42.53 -4.67 7.94
N ALA A 471 -42.59 -4.58 6.61
CA ALA A 471 -43.85 -4.49 5.89
C ALA A 471 -44.68 -5.78 6.04
N ALA A 472 -44.05 -6.95 6.00
CA ALA A 472 -44.73 -8.22 6.25
C ALA A 472 -45.30 -8.31 7.66
N SER A 473 -44.58 -7.80 8.66
CA SER A 473 -45.04 -7.75 10.05
C SER A 473 -46.26 -6.85 10.25
N ALA A 474 -46.35 -5.76 9.48
CA ALA A 474 -47.48 -4.84 9.53
C ALA A 474 -48.72 -5.34 8.75
N LEU A 475 -48.51 -6.07 7.65
CA LEU A 475 -49.57 -6.44 6.71
C LEU A 475 -50.12 -7.85 6.91
N LEU A 476 -49.32 -8.78 7.45
CA LEU A 476 -49.74 -10.18 7.61
C LEU A 476 -50.28 -10.46 9.03
N PRO A 477 -51.32 -11.31 9.14
CA PRO A 477 -51.92 -11.67 10.42
C PRO A 477 -51.05 -12.61 11.27
N PHE A 478 -49.94 -13.10 10.74
CA PHE A 478 -49.01 -14.02 11.40
C PHE A 478 -47.56 -13.56 11.20
N LEU A 479 -46.61 -14.21 11.89
CA LEU A 479 -45.18 -13.93 11.69
C LEU A 479 -44.72 -14.44 10.32
N PRO A 480 -44.17 -13.56 9.46
CA PRO A 480 -43.80 -13.93 8.09
C PRO A 480 -42.73 -15.03 8.03
N MET A 481 -41.87 -15.08 9.05
CA MET A 481 -40.85 -16.10 9.26
C MET A 481 -40.60 -16.25 10.76
N MET A 482 -40.24 -17.44 11.22
CA MET A 482 -39.84 -17.64 12.62
C MET A 482 -38.42 -17.13 12.86
N SER A 483 -38.14 -16.74 14.10
CA SER A 483 -36.79 -16.40 14.59
C SER A 483 -35.71 -17.40 14.17
N VAL A 484 -35.99 -18.70 14.33
CA VAL A 484 -35.03 -19.77 14.01
C VAL A 484 -34.76 -19.86 12.51
N HIS A 485 -35.77 -19.62 11.66
CA HIS A 485 -35.59 -19.62 10.21
C HIS A 485 -34.71 -18.45 9.76
N LEU A 486 -34.89 -17.25 10.33
CA LEU A 486 -34.03 -16.10 10.02
C LEU A 486 -32.57 -16.35 10.39
N ILE A 487 -32.32 -16.91 11.59
CA ILE A 487 -30.96 -17.25 12.04
C ILE A 487 -30.35 -18.30 11.11
N LEU A 488 -31.10 -19.34 10.75
CA LEU A 488 -30.63 -20.40 9.85
C LEU A 488 -30.32 -19.86 8.45
N LEU A 489 -31.17 -18.98 7.92
CA LEU A 489 -30.98 -18.35 6.62
C LEU A 489 -29.70 -17.50 6.61
N ASN A 490 -29.54 -16.63 7.61
CA ASN A 490 -28.37 -15.77 7.74
C ASN A 490 -27.09 -16.59 7.92
N LEU A 491 -27.11 -17.65 8.73
CA LEU A 491 -25.95 -18.52 8.91
C LEU A 491 -25.48 -19.15 7.60
N ILE A 492 -26.41 -19.67 6.78
CA ILE A 492 -26.06 -20.30 5.50
C ILE A 492 -25.58 -19.25 4.47
N TYR A 493 -26.22 -18.08 4.45
CA TYR A 493 -25.81 -16.96 3.61
C TYR A 493 -24.38 -16.46 3.96
N ASP A 494 -24.12 -16.29 5.25
CA ASP A 494 -22.81 -15.89 5.78
C ASP A 494 -21.73 -16.90 5.48
N LEU A 495 -22.03 -18.20 5.63
CA LEU A 495 -21.14 -19.28 5.20
C LEU A 495 -20.84 -19.17 3.71
N SER A 496 -21.83 -18.85 2.87
CA SER A 496 -21.63 -18.66 1.43
C SER A 496 -20.69 -17.48 1.12
N CYS A 497 -20.72 -16.43 1.94
CA CYS A 497 -19.85 -15.25 1.81
C CYS A 497 -18.39 -15.48 2.19
N THR A 498 -18.06 -16.56 2.92
CA THR A 498 -16.68 -16.85 3.36
C THR A 498 -15.68 -17.03 2.22
N THR A 499 -16.16 -17.27 1.00
CA THR A 499 -15.34 -17.46 -0.21
C THR A 499 -15.06 -16.19 -0.99
N ILE A 500 -15.72 -15.07 -0.64
CA ILE A 500 -15.49 -13.75 -1.27
C ILE A 500 -14.01 -13.29 -1.23
N PRO A 501 -13.19 -13.59 -0.20
CA PRO A 501 -11.76 -13.29 -0.23
C PRO A 501 -11.00 -13.86 -1.44
N TRP A 502 -11.45 -15.00 -1.96
CA TRP A 502 -10.88 -15.68 -3.15
C TRP A 502 -11.54 -15.27 -4.46
N ASP A 503 -12.31 -14.20 -4.45
CA ASP A 503 -13.01 -13.78 -5.63
C ASP A 503 -12.10 -13.08 -6.67
N ASN A 504 -12.45 -13.23 -7.95
CA ASN A 504 -11.77 -12.55 -9.05
C ASN A 504 -12.12 -11.06 -9.10
N VAL A 505 -11.13 -10.22 -9.37
CA VAL A 505 -11.27 -8.76 -9.49
C VAL A 505 -10.91 -8.36 -10.91
N ASP A 506 -11.74 -7.51 -11.51
CA ASP A 506 -11.55 -7.06 -12.88
C ASP A 506 -10.32 -6.14 -12.99
N GLU A 507 -9.58 -6.24 -14.10
CA GLU A 507 -8.33 -5.49 -14.33
C GLU A 507 -8.56 -3.97 -14.31
N GLU A 508 -9.70 -3.48 -14.82
CA GLU A 508 -10.01 -2.05 -14.83
C GLU A 508 -10.19 -1.48 -13.42
N TYR A 509 -10.58 -2.32 -12.45
CA TYR A 509 -10.68 -1.89 -11.05
C TYR A 509 -9.29 -1.71 -10.42
N VAL A 510 -8.37 -2.61 -10.76
CA VAL A 510 -7.00 -2.61 -10.23
C VAL A 510 -6.14 -1.51 -10.87
N ALA A 511 -6.48 -1.03 -12.06
CA ALA A 511 -5.71 -0.01 -12.78
C ALA A 511 -5.63 1.36 -12.06
N SER A 512 -6.54 1.68 -11.13
CA SER A 512 -6.56 3.00 -10.47
C SER A 512 -6.55 2.89 -8.95
N PRO A 513 -5.89 3.80 -8.22
CA PRO A 513 -5.98 3.84 -6.76
C PRO A 513 -7.41 4.16 -6.32
N ARG A 514 -7.81 3.56 -5.20
CA ARG A 514 -9.16 3.70 -4.63
C ARG A 514 -9.06 3.99 -3.14
N LYS A 515 -9.60 5.15 -2.75
CA LYS A 515 -9.73 5.55 -1.35
C LYS A 515 -10.97 4.93 -0.75
N TRP A 516 -10.91 4.67 0.55
CA TRP A 516 -12.07 4.24 1.31
C TRP A 516 -13.11 5.36 1.36
N ASP A 517 -14.34 5.05 0.95
CA ASP A 517 -15.49 5.94 1.11
C ASP A 517 -16.62 5.23 1.86
N ALA A 518 -16.75 5.54 3.15
CA ALA A 518 -17.80 5.01 4.00
C ALA A 518 -19.20 5.50 3.59
N GLY A 519 -19.31 6.71 3.03
CA GLY A 519 -20.58 7.27 2.56
C GLY A 519 -21.17 6.49 1.38
N SER A 520 -20.29 5.91 0.55
CA SER A 520 -20.71 5.05 -0.56
C SER A 520 -21.48 3.81 -0.09
N VAL A 521 -21.19 3.26 1.10
CA VAL A 521 -21.87 2.07 1.62
C VAL A 521 -23.32 2.38 1.96
N GLY A 522 -23.58 3.50 2.65
CA GLY A 522 -24.94 3.93 2.97
C GLY A 522 -25.77 4.26 1.73
N SER A 523 -25.16 4.96 0.76
CA SER A 523 -25.80 5.29 -0.52
C SER A 523 -26.15 4.02 -1.32
N PHE A 524 -25.22 3.07 -1.36
CA PHE A 524 -25.41 1.78 -2.01
C PHE A 524 -26.53 0.96 -1.34
N MET A 525 -26.55 0.93 0.00
CA MET A 525 -27.55 0.24 0.80
C MET A 525 -28.97 0.74 0.49
N ILE A 526 -29.18 2.06 0.44
CA ILE A 526 -30.50 2.64 0.15
C ILE A 526 -30.91 2.40 -1.31
N TRP A 527 -29.96 2.40 -2.24
CA TRP A 527 -30.26 2.24 -3.66
C TRP A 527 -30.56 0.78 -4.06
N LEU A 528 -29.72 -0.15 -3.61
CA LEU A 528 -29.83 -1.56 -3.99
C LEU A 528 -30.70 -2.36 -3.02
N GLY A 529 -30.75 -1.98 -1.74
CA GLY A 529 -31.47 -2.72 -0.71
C GLY A 529 -32.96 -2.94 -1.00
N PRO A 530 -33.74 -1.92 -1.41
CA PRO A 530 -35.16 -2.11 -1.75
C PRO A 530 -35.43 -3.07 -2.91
N THR A 531 -34.40 -3.38 -3.72
CA THR A 531 -34.54 -4.27 -4.90
C THR A 531 -35.02 -5.65 -4.49
N SER A 532 -34.43 -6.24 -3.44
CA SER A 532 -34.86 -7.57 -2.97
C SER A 532 -36.26 -7.49 -2.36
N SER A 533 -36.57 -6.40 -1.63
CA SER A 533 -37.87 -6.23 -0.98
C SER A 533 -39.04 -6.18 -1.94
N ILE A 534 -38.85 -5.68 -3.16
CA ILE A 534 -39.89 -5.73 -4.20
C ILE A 534 -40.30 -7.18 -4.47
N PHE A 535 -39.34 -8.09 -4.59
CA PHE A 535 -39.61 -9.51 -4.87
C PHE A 535 -40.08 -10.27 -3.64
N ASP A 536 -39.62 -9.88 -2.45
CA ASP A 536 -40.20 -10.37 -1.19
C ASP A 536 -41.71 -10.03 -1.15
N PHE A 537 -42.10 -8.79 -1.49
CA PHE A 537 -43.52 -8.39 -1.52
C PHE A 537 -44.33 -9.11 -2.58
N VAL A 538 -43.78 -9.29 -3.79
CA VAL A 538 -44.43 -10.09 -4.83
C VAL A 538 -44.65 -11.52 -4.34
N THR A 539 -43.67 -12.09 -3.63
CA THR A 539 -43.76 -13.43 -3.04
C THR A 539 -44.78 -13.48 -1.91
N TYR A 540 -44.87 -12.47 -1.05
CA TYR A 540 -45.89 -12.40 -0.01
C TYR A 540 -47.30 -12.35 -0.60
N ILE A 541 -47.51 -11.50 -1.61
CA ILE A 541 -48.80 -11.37 -2.29
C ILE A 541 -49.17 -12.69 -2.96
N PHE A 542 -48.24 -13.29 -3.70
CA PHE A 542 -48.46 -14.56 -4.38
C PHE A 542 -48.76 -15.70 -3.39
N MET A 543 -47.95 -15.84 -2.34
CA MET A 543 -48.12 -16.88 -1.33
C MET A 543 -49.42 -16.69 -0.56
N TYR A 544 -49.72 -15.47 -0.11
CA TYR A 544 -50.89 -15.19 0.72
C TYR A 544 -52.21 -15.25 -0.07
N PHE A 545 -52.28 -14.74 -1.30
CA PHE A 545 -53.57 -14.67 -2.03
C PHE A 545 -53.79 -15.82 -3.01
N VAL A 546 -52.74 -16.49 -3.48
CA VAL A 546 -52.85 -17.49 -4.54
C VAL A 546 -52.39 -18.87 -4.08
N PHE A 547 -51.14 -18.99 -3.63
CA PHE A 547 -50.51 -20.29 -3.44
C PHE A 547 -51.02 -21.04 -2.19
N CYS A 548 -50.98 -20.39 -1.01
CA CYS A 548 -51.48 -21.00 0.23
C CYS A 548 -52.98 -21.31 0.17
N PRO A 549 -53.86 -20.41 -0.34
CA PRO A 549 -55.26 -20.74 -0.54
C PRO A 549 -55.47 -21.96 -1.43
N PHE A 550 -54.77 -22.04 -2.57
CA PHE A 550 -54.96 -23.12 -3.52
C PHE A 550 -54.50 -24.49 -2.99
N PHE A 551 -53.35 -24.55 -2.31
CA PHE A 551 -52.74 -25.82 -1.89
C PHE A 551 -53.06 -26.26 -0.46
N VAL A 552 -53.46 -25.35 0.43
CA VAL A 552 -53.71 -25.67 1.85
C VAL A 552 -55.18 -25.56 2.19
N SER A 553 -55.81 -24.42 1.92
CA SER A 553 -57.15 -24.09 2.44
C SER A 553 -58.26 -24.12 1.38
N HIS A 554 -58.05 -24.84 0.29
CA HIS A 554 -59.04 -25.08 -0.77
C HIS A 554 -59.71 -23.81 -1.33
N GLY A 555 -58.97 -22.70 -1.41
CA GLY A 555 -59.41 -21.41 -1.94
C GLY A 555 -59.84 -20.38 -0.87
N VAL A 556 -59.80 -20.73 0.42
CA VAL A 556 -60.19 -19.84 1.51
C VAL A 556 -58.97 -19.03 2.00
N LEU A 557 -59.12 -17.72 2.16
CA LEU A 557 -58.07 -16.84 2.69
C LEU A 557 -57.88 -17.03 4.20
N PHE A 558 -56.70 -16.66 4.72
CA PHE A 558 -56.35 -16.88 6.13
C PHE A 558 -57.37 -16.28 7.12
N HIS A 559 -57.91 -15.08 6.85
CA HIS A 559 -58.89 -14.42 7.72
C HIS A 559 -60.25 -15.15 7.75
N ASP A 560 -60.61 -15.81 6.65
CA ASP A 560 -61.90 -16.49 6.50
C ASP A 560 -61.87 -17.97 6.94
N LEU A 561 -60.69 -18.47 7.33
CA LEU A 561 -60.50 -19.84 7.82
C LEU A 561 -61.39 -20.14 9.03
N THR A 562 -61.53 -19.18 9.95
CA THR A 562 -62.36 -19.32 11.16
C THR A 562 -63.85 -19.43 10.85
N ALA A 563 -64.28 -19.01 9.65
CA ALA A 563 -65.66 -19.12 9.19
C ALA A 563 -65.96 -20.49 8.55
N HIS A 564 -64.93 -21.18 8.03
CA HIS A 564 -65.07 -22.41 7.25
C HIS A 564 -64.62 -23.68 8.01
N TYR A 565 -63.68 -23.54 8.94
CA TYR A 565 -63.11 -24.64 9.71
C TYR A 565 -63.26 -24.37 11.22
N SER A 566 -63.41 -25.44 12.01
CA SER A 566 -63.56 -25.31 13.47
C SER A 566 -62.80 -26.42 14.22
N GLY A 567 -62.47 -26.17 15.49
CA GLY A 567 -61.78 -27.14 16.33
C GLY A 567 -60.34 -27.45 15.88
N ALA A 568 -59.95 -28.73 15.92
CA ALA A 568 -58.59 -29.17 15.60
C ALA A 568 -58.21 -28.96 14.12
N GLU A 569 -59.18 -29.04 13.20
CA GLU A 569 -58.95 -28.82 11.77
C GLU A 569 -58.55 -27.37 11.46
N LEU A 570 -59.16 -26.39 12.14
CA LEU A 570 -58.80 -24.98 12.01
C LEU A 570 -57.34 -24.73 12.39
N LEU A 571 -56.91 -25.28 13.53
CA LEU A 571 -55.53 -25.14 14.01
C LEU A 571 -54.54 -25.80 13.04
N GLN A 572 -54.88 -26.96 12.50
CA GLN A 572 -54.05 -27.65 11.51
C GLN A 572 -53.95 -26.87 10.21
N MET A 573 -55.05 -26.32 9.70
CA MET A 573 -55.07 -25.51 8.48
C MET A 573 -54.28 -24.20 8.67
N GLN A 574 -54.45 -23.52 9.80
CA GLN A 574 -53.68 -22.31 10.11
C GLN A 574 -52.17 -22.60 10.20
N ALA A 575 -51.79 -23.67 10.90
CA ALA A 575 -50.39 -24.08 11.02
C ALA A 575 -49.80 -24.45 9.66
N ALA A 576 -50.53 -25.20 8.82
CA ALA A 576 -50.08 -25.57 7.49
C ALA A 576 -49.95 -24.36 6.55
N TYR A 577 -50.87 -23.40 6.66
CA TYR A 577 -50.84 -22.16 5.88
C TYR A 577 -49.61 -21.33 6.23
N ILE A 578 -49.38 -21.13 7.53
CA ILE A 578 -48.23 -20.38 8.05
C ILE A 578 -46.93 -21.09 7.66
N GLY A 579 -46.82 -22.41 7.88
CA GLY A 579 -45.62 -23.18 7.56
C GLY A 579 -45.30 -23.22 6.06
N MET A 580 -46.32 -23.23 5.19
CA MET A 580 -46.13 -23.14 3.73
C MET A 580 -45.68 -21.74 3.31
N PHE A 581 -46.29 -20.69 3.86
CA PHE A 581 -45.87 -19.30 3.61
C PHE A 581 -44.41 -19.08 4.01
N GLN A 582 -44.06 -19.50 5.23
CA GLN A 582 -42.72 -19.38 5.79
C GLN A 582 -41.70 -20.16 4.96
N ALA A 583 -42.03 -21.39 4.52
CA ALA A 583 -41.17 -22.19 3.64
C ALA A 583 -40.94 -21.52 2.28
N GLY A 584 -42.00 -20.97 1.67
CA GLY A 584 -41.91 -20.32 0.36
C GLY A 584 -40.99 -19.11 0.40
N TRP A 585 -41.19 -18.22 1.37
CA TRP A 585 -40.34 -17.05 1.54
C TRP A 585 -38.90 -17.42 1.94
N PHE A 586 -38.71 -18.42 2.82
CA PHE A 586 -37.39 -18.92 3.20
C PHE A 586 -36.56 -19.38 1.99
N VAL A 587 -37.18 -20.13 1.06
CA VAL A 587 -36.50 -20.57 -0.18
C VAL A 587 -36.24 -19.41 -1.13
N GLU A 588 -37.22 -18.51 -1.31
CA GLU A 588 -37.07 -17.36 -2.21
C GLU A 588 -35.97 -16.40 -1.73
N SER A 589 -35.99 -16.03 -0.45
CA SER A 589 -34.97 -15.17 0.16
C SER A 589 -33.57 -15.73 0.01
N MET A 590 -33.39 -17.05 0.15
CA MET A 590 -32.07 -17.64 -0.04
C MET A 590 -31.58 -17.51 -1.49
N TRP A 591 -32.46 -17.74 -2.47
CA TRP A 591 -32.11 -17.61 -3.89
C TRP A 591 -31.79 -16.15 -4.23
N SER A 592 -32.63 -15.20 -3.82
CA SER A 592 -32.44 -13.78 -4.12
C SER A 592 -31.19 -13.20 -3.45
N GLN A 593 -30.96 -13.49 -2.16
CA GLN A 593 -29.77 -13.02 -1.44
C GLN A 593 -28.49 -13.68 -1.95
N THR A 594 -28.49 -14.99 -2.23
CA THR A 594 -27.28 -15.66 -2.70
C THR A 594 -26.92 -15.28 -4.13
N LEU A 595 -27.90 -15.14 -5.02
CA LEU A 595 -27.64 -14.76 -6.42
C LEU A 595 -27.26 -13.29 -6.55
N VAL A 596 -27.63 -12.41 -5.61
CA VAL A 596 -27.19 -11.01 -5.62
C VAL A 596 -25.68 -10.90 -5.58
N ILE A 597 -25.00 -11.79 -4.84
CA ILE A 597 -23.53 -11.84 -4.73
C ILE A 597 -22.91 -11.88 -6.14
N HIS A 598 -23.49 -12.66 -7.04
CA HIS A 598 -23.04 -12.74 -8.43
C HIS A 598 -23.39 -11.50 -9.24
N MET A 599 -24.51 -10.84 -8.94
CA MET A 599 -24.98 -9.67 -9.70
C MET A 599 -24.20 -8.39 -9.40
N ILE A 600 -23.86 -8.14 -8.13
CA ILE A 600 -23.28 -6.86 -7.67
C ILE A 600 -21.76 -6.90 -7.42
N ARG A 601 -21.10 -8.04 -7.65
CA ARG A 601 -19.62 -8.18 -7.57
C ARG A 601 -18.83 -7.27 -8.51
N THR A 602 -19.42 -6.88 -9.63
CA THR A 602 -18.75 -6.21 -10.75
C THR A 602 -19.75 -5.35 -11.51
N PRO A 603 -19.35 -4.21 -12.09
CA PRO A 603 -20.19 -3.44 -13.02
C PRO A 603 -20.54 -4.23 -14.29
N LYS A 604 -19.74 -5.24 -14.67
CA LYS A 604 -19.93 -6.06 -15.88
C LYS A 604 -21.16 -6.98 -15.79
N LEU A 605 -21.58 -7.54 -16.93
CA LEU A 605 -22.64 -8.54 -16.96
C LEU A 605 -22.15 -9.85 -16.33
N PRO A 606 -22.85 -10.34 -15.30
CA PRO A 606 -22.46 -11.56 -14.60
C PRO A 606 -22.62 -12.79 -15.50
N PHE A 607 -21.74 -13.78 -15.34
CA PHE A 607 -21.71 -15.05 -16.09
C PHE A 607 -21.43 -14.95 -17.60
N LEU A 608 -21.33 -13.74 -18.15
CA LEU A 608 -21.04 -13.51 -19.57
C LEU A 608 -19.72 -12.75 -19.75
N GLN A 609 -19.56 -11.65 -19.00
CA GLN A 609 -18.40 -10.77 -19.10
C GLN A 609 -17.44 -10.92 -17.92
N SER A 610 -17.92 -11.42 -16.78
CA SER A 610 -17.11 -11.65 -15.59
C SER A 610 -17.70 -12.84 -14.80
N HIS A 611 -16.82 -13.72 -14.36
CA HIS A 611 -17.14 -14.91 -13.56
C HIS A 611 -16.44 -14.76 -12.20
N ALA A 612 -17.14 -14.88 -11.07
CA ALA A 612 -17.45 -16.17 -10.50
C ALA A 612 -16.15 -16.94 -10.21
N SER A 613 -15.40 -16.68 -9.13
CA SER A 613 -14.36 -17.66 -8.77
C SER A 613 -15.02 -19.00 -8.45
N ALA A 614 -14.31 -20.10 -8.73
CA ALA A 614 -14.88 -21.45 -8.52
C ALA A 614 -15.33 -21.68 -7.07
N PRO A 615 -14.59 -21.26 -6.02
CA PRO A 615 -15.04 -21.38 -4.63
C PRO A 615 -16.35 -20.62 -4.35
N VAL A 616 -16.47 -19.38 -4.84
CA VAL A 616 -17.69 -18.57 -4.66
C VAL A 616 -18.89 -19.24 -5.33
N THR A 617 -18.71 -19.70 -6.56
CA THR A 617 -19.78 -20.38 -7.31
C THR A 617 -20.21 -21.67 -6.63
N LEU A 618 -19.26 -22.51 -6.22
CA LEU A 618 -19.56 -23.79 -5.59
C LEU A 618 -20.29 -23.61 -4.27
N LEU A 619 -19.82 -22.70 -3.41
CA LEU A 619 -20.39 -22.55 -2.07
C LEU A 619 -21.76 -21.88 -2.11
N THR A 620 -21.95 -20.88 -2.98
CA THR A 620 -23.27 -20.24 -3.20
C THR A 620 -24.30 -21.23 -3.74
N LEU A 621 -23.94 -22.06 -4.73
CA LEU A 621 -24.82 -23.11 -5.24
C LEU A 621 -25.12 -24.17 -4.18
N THR A 622 -24.13 -24.52 -3.35
CA THR A 622 -24.31 -25.47 -2.24
C THR A 622 -25.27 -24.90 -1.20
N GLY A 623 -25.12 -23.63 -0.81
CA GLY A 623 -26.04 -22.96 0.10
C GLY A 623 -27.48 -22.94 -0.41
N ILE A 624 -27.68 -22.55 -1.67
CA ILE A 624 -29.00 -22.58 -2.33
C ILE A 624 -29.59 -24.00 -2.30
N THR A 625 -28.80 -25.01 -2.66
CA THR A 625 -29.25 -26.41 -2.73
C THR A 625 -29.64 -26.93 -1.36
N VAL A 626 -28.77 -26.75 -0.36
CA VAL A 626 -29.00 -27.22 1.02
C VAL A 626 -30.27 -26.59 1.57
N LEU A 627 -30.41 -25.27 1.49
CA LEU A 627 -31.55 -24.56 2.08
C LEU A 627 -32.86 -24.87 1.34
N THR A 628 -32.82 -25.05 0.01
CA THR A 628 -33.99 -25.49 -0.77
C THR A 628 -34.47 -26.89 -0.36
N ILE A 629 -33.56 -27.77 0.06
CA ILE A 629 -33.90 -29.14 0.51
C ILE A 629 -34.52 -29.14 1.92
N ILE A 630 -34.15 -28.21 2.80
CA ILE A 630 -34.55 -28.22 4.22
C ILE A 630 -36.07 -28.39 4.42
N PRO A 631 -36.97 -27.63 3.75
CA PRO A 631 -38.43 -27.79 3.91
C PRO A 631 -38.97 -29.19 3.56
N PHE A 632 -38.22 -30.00 2.80
CA PHE A 632 -38.59 -31.36 2.41
C PHE A 632 -38.06 -32.43 3.36
N THR A 633 -37.28 -32.04 4.37
CA THR A 633 -36.64 -32.98 5.31
C THR A 633 -37.40 -33.07 6.64
N PRO A 634 -37.20 -34.15 7.42
CA PRO A 634 -37.72 -34.23 8.79
C PRO A 634 -37.23 -33.08 9.67
N PHE A 635 -36.03 -32.57 9.42
CA PHE A 635 -35.49 -31.39 10.11
C PHE A 635 -36.30 -30.14 9.79
N GLY A 636 -36.70 -29.93 8.54
CA GLY A 636 -37.59 -28.83 8.16
C GLY A 636 -38.97 -28.92 8.84
N ALA A 637 -39.53 -30.13 8.95
CA ALA A 637 -40.78 -30.34 9.67
C ALA A 637 -40.67 -30.00 11.16
N MET A 638 -39.53 -30.31 11.81
CA MET A 638 -39.25 -29.89 13.20
C MET A 638 -39.16 -28.37 13.33
N LEU A 639 -38.70 -27.68 12.29
CA LEU A 639 -38.68 -26.21 12.23
C LEU A 639 -40.05 -25.60 11.92
N GLY A 640 -41.10 -26.40 11.69
CA GLY A 640 -42.44 -25.92 11.37
C GLY A 640 -42.68 -25.64 9.88
N PHE A 641 -41.77 -26.07 8.98
CA PHE A 641 -41.97 -25.94 7.54
C PHE A 641 -42.95 -26.98 7.01
N VAL A 642 -43.68 -26.59 5.96
CA VAL A 642 -44.45 -27.50 5.11
C VAL A 642 -43.71 -27.69 3.80
N ALA A 643 -43.64 -28.94 3.33
CA ALA A 643 -43.00 -29.26 2.05
C ALA A 643 -43.68 -28.51 0.89
N LEU A 644 -42.89 -27.78 0.11
CA LEU A 644 -43.40 -26.96 -0.98
C LEU A 644 -43.79 -27.83 -2.17
N PRO A 645 -45.01 -27.72 -2.72
CA PRO A 645 -45.36 -28.38 -3.97
C PRO A 645 -44.41 -27.98 -5.10
N ALA A 646 -44.07 -28.90 -6.00
CA ALA A 646 -43.17 -28.63 -7.13
C ALA A 646 -43.64 -27.46 -8.01
N ALA A 647 -44.94 -27.18 -8.04
CA ALA A 647 -45.54 -26.03 -8.72
C ALA A 647 -45.00 -24.68 -8.22
N TYR A 648 -44.52 -24.58 -6.97
CA TYR A 648 -43.91 -23.36 -6.44
C TYR A 648 -42.69 -22.94 -7.27
N PHE A 649 -41.88 -23.89 -7.73
CA PHE A 649 -40.68 -23.59 -8.51
C PHE A 649 -40.99 -23.00 -9.89
N LEU A 650 -42.20 -23.24 -10.44
CA LEU A 650 -42.66 -22.58 -11.67
C LEU A 650 -42.87 -21.08 -11.48
N TYR A 651 -43.19 -20.64 -10.26
CA TYR A 651 -43.24 -19.23 -9.89
C TYR A 651 -41.84 -18.70 -9.50
N LEU A 652 -41.08 -19.47 -8.72
CA LEU A 652 -39.80 -19.02 -8.18
C LEU A 652 -38.78 -18.69 -9.29
N ILE A 653 -38.64 -19.55 -10.30
CA ILE A 653 -37.67 -19.36 -11.39
C ILE A 653 -37.87 -18.01 -12.12
N PRO A 654 -39.05 -17.67 -12.66
CA PRO A 654 -39.26 -16.39 -13.33
C PRO A 654 -39.13 -15.21 -12.36
N CYS A 655 -39.57 -15.35 -11.10
CA CYS A 655 -39.41 -14.33 -10.07
C CYS A 655 -37.92 -13.98 -9.87
N ILE A 656 -37.07 -14.99 -9.71
CA ILE A 656 -35.62 -14.81 -9.54
C ILE A 656 -34.95 -14.25 -10.81
N LEU A 657 -35.36 -14.69 -12.00
CA LEU A 657 -34.83 -14.13 -13.26
C LEU A 657 -35.16 -12.63 -13.41
N LEU A 658 -36.39 -12.23 -13.06
CA LEU A 658 -36.80 -10.83 -13.04
C LEU A 658 -36.01 -10.04 -12.00
N TYR A 659 -35.75 -10.63 -10.83
CA TYR A 659 -34.89 -10.03 -9.81
C TYR A 659 -33.48 -9.80 -10.31
N MET A 660 -32.85 -10.80 -10.93
CA MET A 660 -31.51 -10.68 -11.51
C MET A 660 -31.46 -9.58 -12.59
N ALA A 661 -32.51 -9.48 -13.42
CA ALA A 661 -32.63 -8.42 -14.42
C ALA A 661 -32.76 -7.03 -13.77
N LEU A 662 -33.59 -6.89 -12.74
CA LEU A 662 -33.79 -5.63 -12.02
C LEU A 662 -32.51 -5.21 -11.29
N ALA A 663 -31.87 -6.11 -10.54
CA ALA A 663 -30.62 -5.86 -9.84
C ALA A 663 -29.52 -5.42 -10.81
N THR A 664 -29.42 -6.07 -11.98
CA THR A 664 -28.46 -5.69 -13.02
C THR A 664 -28.75 -4.32 -13.63
N SER A 665 -30.03 -3.97 -13.80
CA SER A 665 -30.46 -2.65 -14.29
C SER A 665 -30.16 -1.54 -13.29
N LEU A 666 -30.55 -1.73 -12.02
CA LEU A 666 -30.32 -0.77 -10.95
C LEU A 666 -28.84 -0.58 -10.65
N LYS A 667 -28.03 -1.64 -10.75
CA LYS A 667 -26.57 -1.57 -10.72
C LYS A 667 -26.03 -0.63 -11.80
N LYS A 668 -26.48 -0.76 -13.05
CA LYS A 668 -26.07 0.12 -14.16
C LYS A 668 -26.52 1.57 -13.91
N ALA A 669 -27.72 1.78 -13.37
CA ALA A 669 -28.20 3.11 -13.01
C ALA A 669 -27.36 3.74 -11.89
N TYR A 670 -27.02 2.97 -10.85
CA TYR A 670 -26.15 3.41 -9.76
C TYR A 670 -24.79 3.87 -10.27
N VAL A 671 -24.16 3.08 -11.15
CA VAL A 671 -22.87 3.44 -11.77
C VAL A 671 -22.97 4.73 -12.61
N ARG A 672 -24.10 4.98 -13.27
CA ARG A 672 -24.30 6.24 -14.01
C ARG A 672 -24.45 7.45 -13.09
N CYS A 673 -25.11 7.30 -11.94
CA CYS A 673 -25.33 8.39 -10.99
C CYS A 673 -24.10 8.69 -10.13
N TYR A 674 -23.43 7.66 -9.61
CA TYR A 674 -22.32 7.77 -8.66
C TYR A 674 -20.94 7.51 -9.28
N GLY A 675 -20.88 7.18 -10.57
CA GLY A 675 -19.66 6.97 -11.34
C GLY A 675 -18.94 5.63 -11.09
N LYS A 676 -19.14 4.99 -9.93
CA LYS A 676 -18.42 3.77 -9.49
C LYS A 676 -19.36 2.82 -8.74
N LEU A 677 -19.15 1.51 -8.91
CA LEU A 677 -19.92 0.48 -8.19
C LEU A 677 -19.31 0.15 -6.82
N LEU A 678 -18.05 -0.34 -6.85
CA LEU A 678 -17.25 -0.71 -5.69
C LEU A 678 -16.43 0.50 -5.21
#